data_AF-A0A7W9WUE6-F1
#
_entry.id   AF-A0A7W9WUE6-F1
#
_cell.length_a   1.000
_cell.length_b   1.000
_cell.length_c   1.000
_cell.angle_alpha   90.00
_cell.angle_beta   90.00
_cell.angle_gamma   90.00
#
_symmetry.space_group_name_H-M   'P 1'
#
loop_
_entity.id
_entity.type
_entity.pdbx_description
1 polymer ?
#
loop_
_entity_poly.entity_id
_entity_poly.type
_entity_poly.pdbx_seq_one_letter_code
_entity_poly.pdbx_strand_id
1 'polypeptide(L)'
;MTMFNKVVKEFKWGQHNVRLETGEIARQASGAVIVDVEDTVVLATVVGAKTAKPGQDFFPLTVDYLEKTYSAGKIPGGFFRREGRPSEGETLISRLIDRPLRPLFPEGFYNEVQVVIHVLSINPEIPADIPALIGASAALAISGLPFNGPVGAARVAYINNEFVLNPTRSQSKQSRLDLVVAGTERAVLMVESEADQLPEDVMLGAVVFGHEQMQTAIDAIHELVRDGGKPEWDWQPAPKNEALIARVTELAYSDLLAAYQLRDKQQRSTKLKEVYAATSAKLEEDAAAAGTVAADKATVGNVLFDLEAKIVRSQILNGEPRIDGRDTRTVRPIEIRTGVLPRTHGSALFTRGETQALVVATLGTKGDEQIIDALEGEYRDRFMLHYNMPPFATGETGRVGSPKRREVGHGRLAKRALAACLPSAEEFGYSIRVVSEITESNGSSSMASVCGGCLALMDAGVPMKAHVAGIAMGLILEDNKFAVLTDILGDEDHLGDMDFKVAGTEAGVTALQMDIKIQGITKEIMQVALAQAHEARLHILGKMTSAVSGVNTELSAYAPRMITIKINPEKIRDVIGKGGSVIRALTEETGTTIDISDDGVVTIASTSSEGMAEAKKRIENITAEVEVGQVYEGAVLKLLDFGAIVNLLPGKDGLLHISEIANERIKDINDYLKEGQIVKVKVIQTDEKGRVRLSAKALLNEGGNAPQGEPQQ
;
A
#
# COMPACT_ATOMS: atom_id res chain seq x y z
N MET A 1 19.33 -45.27 -17.70
CA MET A 1 19.59 -43.84 -18.02
C MET A 1 18.28 -43.11 -17.83
N THR A 2 18.30 -41.97 -17.15
CA THR A 2 17.07 -41.16 -16.96
C THR A 2 16.68 -40.56 -18.31
N MET A 3 15.39 -40.33 -18.53
CA MET A 3 14.88 -39.67 -19.75
C MET A 3 15.01 -38.13 -19.68
N PHE A 4 15.66 -37.59 -18.64
CA PHE A 4 15.72 -36.17 -18.35
C PHE A 4 17.14 -35.65 -18.57
N ASN A 5 17.29 -34.63 -19.42
CA ASN A 5 18.53 -33.86 -19.50
C ASN A 5 18.48 -32.75 -18.43
N LYS A 6 18.69 -33.14 -17.18
CA LYS A 6 18.59 -32.26 -16.03
C LYS A 6 19.87 -31.43 -15.89
N VAL A 7 19.72 -30.11 -15.83
CA VAL A 7 20.82 -29.16 -15.58
C VAL A 7 20.53 -28.41 -14.30
N VAL A 8 21.53 -28.32 -13.43
CA VAL A 8 21.42 -27.69 -12.11
C VAL A 8 22.56 -26.70 -11.92
N LYS A 9 22.25 -25.54 -11.36
CA LYS A 9 23.22 -24.53 -10.93
C LYS A 9 22.97 -24.16 -9.48
N GLU A 10 23.99 -24.28 -8.66
CA GLU A 10 23.95 -23.93 -7.24
C GLU A 10 24.97 -22.83 -6.98
N PHE A 11 24.55 -21.79 -6.28
CA PHE A 11 25.42 -20.66 -5.94
C PHE A 11 24.99 -20.03 -4.63
N LYS A 12 25.91 -19.29 -4.01
CA LYS A 12 25.63 -18.54 -2.79
C LYS A 12 25.34 -17.09 -3.15
N TRP A 13 24.25 -16.54 -2.61
CA TRP A 13 23.83 -15.17 -2.87
C TRP A 13 23.56 -14.43 -1.56
N GLY A 14 24.57 -13.67 -1.14
CA GLY A 14 24.63 -13.13 0.23
C GLY A 14 24.70 -14.27 1.25
N GLN A 15 23.68 -14.34 2.11
CA GLN A 15 23.59 -15.37 3.15
C GLN A 15 22.90 -16.67 2.69
N HIS A 16 22.20 -16.66 1.56
CA HIS A 16 21.34 -17.76 1.12
C HIS A 16 22.00 -18.65 0.08
N ASN A 17 21.69 -19.94 0.10
CA ASN A 17 21.99 -20.85 -1.00
C ASN A 17 20.84 -20.83 -2.01
N VAL A 18 21.18 -20.74 -3.29
CA VAL A 18 20.24 -20.68 -4.40
C VAL A 18 20.52 -21.82 -5.35
N ARG A 19 19.46 -22.46 -5.81
CA ARG A 19 19.52 -23.55 -6.77
C ARG A 19 18.57 -23.30 -7.93
N LEU A 20 19.10 -23.29 -9.15
CA LEU A 20 18.35 -23.22 -10.39
C LEU A 20 18.38 -24.58 -11.09
N GLU A 21 17.23 -25.07 -11.52
CA GLU A 21 17.10 -26.36 -12.20
C GLU A 21 16.22 -26.26 -13.43
N THR A 22 16.65 -26.89 -14.53
CA THR A 22 15.83 -27.09 -15.74
C THR A 22 15.96 -28.51 -16.30
N GLY A 23 15.09 -28.85 -17.25
CA GLY A 23 15.14 -30.10 -18.02
C GLY A 23 14.35 -31.28 -17.43
N GLU A 24 13.77 -31.12 -16.24
CA GLU A 24 12.92 -32.13 -15.59
C GLU A 24 11.43 -31.79 -15.66
N ILE A 25 11.03 -30.63 -15.14
CA ILE A 25 9.63 -30.19 -15.00
C ILE A 25 9.21 -29.27 -16.17
N ALA A 26 7.94 -29.37 -16.58
CA ALA A 26 7.30 -28.49 -17.58
C ALA A 26 8.02 -28.37 -18.94
N ARG A 27 8.66 -29.45 -19.41
CA ARG A 27 9.50 -29.51 -20.64
C ARG A 27 8.82 -29.09 -21.95
N GLN A 28 7.48 -28.99 -21.98
CA GLN A 28 6.73 -28.50 -23.13
C GLN A 28 6.71 -26.96 -23.25
N ALA A 29 7.01 -26.23 -22.17
CA ALA A 29 7.13 -24.79 -22.21
C ALA A 29 8.32 -24.35 -23.09
N SER A 30 8.31 -23.11 -23.58
CA SER A 30 9.47 -22.52 -24.25
C SER A 30 10.67 -22.52 -23.31
N GLY A 31 10.49 -22.14 -22.05
CA GLY A 31 11.47 -22.33 -20.98
C GLY A 31 10.79 -22.64 -19.65
N ALA A 32 11.45 -23.42 -18.80
CA ALA A 32 10.96 -23.75 -17.47
C ALA A 32 12.12 -23.92 -16.48
N VAL A 33 12.06 -23.23 -15.35
CA VAL A 33 13.09 -23.28 -14.30
C VAL A 33 12.41 -23.44 -12.94
N ILE A 34 12.92 -24.38 -12.15
CA ILE A 34 12.69 -24.45 -10.70
C ILE A 34 13.78 -23.62 -10.02
N VAL A 35 13.37 -22.69 -9.18
CA VAL A 35 14.27 -21.95 -8.29
C VAL A 35 13.97 -22.38 -6.87
N ASP A 36 15.00 -22.73 -6.12
CA ASP A 36 14.95 -23.07 -4.70
C ASP A 36 15.92 -22.16 -3.95
N VAL A 37 15.39 -21.42 -2.97
CA VAL A 37 16.16 -20.60 -2.04
C VAL A 37 15.76 -21.01 -0.63
N GLU A 38 16.59 -21.83 0.01
CA GLU A 38 16.38 -22.30 1.38
C GLU A 38 14.95 -22.80 1.62
N ASP A 39 14.45 -23.72 0.78
CA ASP A 39 13.11 -24.33 0.80
C ASP A 39 11.94 -23.44 0.32
N THR A 40 12.19 -22.17 -0.03
CA THR A 40 11.25 -21.41 -0.86
C THR A 40 11.46 -21.80 -2.32
N VAL A 41 10.51 -22.57 -2.85
CA VAL A 41 10.58 -23.16 -4.19
C VAL A 41 9.53 -22.57 -5.10
N VAL A 42 9.97 -22.06 -6.25
CA VAL A 42 9.10 -21.54 -7.30
C VAL A 42 9.35 -22.25 -8.64
N LEU A 43 8.28 -22.50 -9.40
CA LEU A 43 8.34 -22.95 -10.79
C LEU A 43 7.99 -21.77 -11.69
N ALA A 44 8.98 -21.27 -12.43
CA ALA A 44 8.77 -20.28 -13.46
C ALA A 44 8.72 -20.95 -14.84
N THR A 45 7.73 -20.59 -15.64
CA THR A 45 7.54 -21.11 -17.00
C THR A 45 7.29 -19.97 -17.96
N VAL A 46 7.76 -20.13 -19.20
CA VAL A 46 7.62 -19.17 -20.29
C VAL A 46 7.12 -19.90 -21.52
N VAL A 47 6.12 -19.33 -22.17
CA VAL A 47 5.65 -19.77 -23.49
C VAL A 47 5.61 -18.56 -24.42
N GLY A 48 6.21 -18.71 -25.59
CA GLY A 48 6.16 -17.72 -26.67
C GLY A 48 5.42 -18.28 -27.87
N ALA A 49 4.44 -17.55 -28.40
CA ALA A 49 3.81 -17.86 -29.67
C ALA A 49 4.84 -17.71 -30.80
N LYS A 50 4.87 -18.64 -31.76
CA LYS A 50 5.83 -18.60 -32.88
C LYS A 50 5.50 -17.53 -33.93
N THR A 51 4.25 -17.08 -33.97
CA THR A 51 3.77 -16.05 -34.89
C THR A 51 3.00 -14.98 -34.12
N ALA A 52 3.22 -13.71 -34.47
CA ALA A 52 2.37 -12.61 -33.99
C ALA A 52 0.96 -12.70 -34.61
N LYS A 53 -0.03 -12.16 -33.91
CA LYS A 53 -1.41 -12.06 -34.43
C LYS A 53 -1.45 -11.00 -35.54
N PRO A 54 -2.22 -11.20 -36.62
CA PRO A 54 -2.39 -10.18 -37.65
C PRO A 54 -2.95 -8.88 -37.06
N GLY A 55 -2.33 -7.73 -37.39
CA GLY A 55 -2.75 -6.41 -36.90
C GLY A 55 -2.42 -6.13 -35.43
N GLN A 56 -1.56 -6.93 -34.79
CA GLN A 56 -1.09 -6.69 -33.43
C GLN A 56 -0.23 -5.42 -33.38
N ASP A 57 -0.66 -4.44 -32.58
CA ASP A 57 -0.08 -3.09 -32.46
C ASP A 57 0.62 -2.85 -31.10
N PHE A 58 0.58 -3.83 -30.20
CA PHE A 58 1.28 -3.80 -28.92
C PHE A 58 1.95 -5.14 -28.61
N PHE A 59 2.98 -5.14 -27.76
CA PHE A 59 3.63 -6.36 -27.30
C PHE A 59 2.81 -7.08 -26.21
N PRO A 60 2.22 -8.27 -26.49
CA PRO A 60 1.35 -8.97 -25.54
C PRO A 60 2.17 -9.85 -24.60
N LEU A 61 2.91 -9.22 -23.69
CA LEU A 61 3.51 -9.86 -22.52
C LEU A 61 2.50 -9.93 -21.37
N THR A 62 2.26 -11.14 -20.86
CA THR A 62 1.48 -11.39 -19.65
C THR A 62 2.35 -12.12 -18.63
N VAL A 63 2.40 -11.59 -17.40
CA VAL A 63 3.06 -12.25 -16.27
C VAL A 63 2.02 -12.59 -15.21
N ASP A 64 1.98 -13.84 -14.77
CA ASP A 64 1.11 -14.33 -13.71
C ASP A 64 1.95 -15.01 -12.63
N TYR A 65 2.05 -14.37 -11.47
CA TYR A 65 2.60 -14.98 -10.25
C TYR A 65 1.45 -15.51 -9.40
N LEU A 66 1.55 -16.79 -9.03
CA LEU A 66 0.49 -17.55 -8.39
C LEU A 66 1.00 -18.22 -7.11
N GLU A 67 0.34 -17.92 -6.01
CA GLU A 67 0.58 -18.51 -4.71
C GLU A 67 -0.35 -19.70 -4.51
N LYS A 68 0.23 -20.84 -4.15
CA LYS A 68 -0.55 -22.04 -3.86
C LYS A 68 -0.54 -22.28 -2.37
N THR A 69 -1.69 -22.32 -1.73
CA THR A 69 -1.78 -22.44 -0.26
C THR A 69 -1.14 -23.73 0.27
N TYR A 70 -1.06 -24.77 -0.56
CA TYR A 70 -0.31 -25.98 -0.23
C TYR A 70 1.19 -25.73 -0.05
N SER A 71 1.74 -24.65 -0.63
CA SER A 71 3.16 -24.30 -0.47
C SER A 71 3.49 -24.01 0.99
N ALA A 72 2.51 -23.52 1.75
CA ALA A 72 2.56 -23.29 3.19
C ALA A 72 1.91 -24.42 4.01
N GLY A 73 1.52 -25.54 3.38
CA GLY A 73 0.81 -26.64 4.04
C GLY A 73 -0.62 -26.29 4.49
N LYS A 74 -1.27 -25.29 3.87
CA LYS A 74 -2.60 -24.79 4.23
C LYS A 74 -3.67 -25.18 3.20
N ILE A 75 -4.92 -25.24 3.66
CA ILE A 75 -6.12 -25.26 2.80
C ILE A 75 -6.69 -23.84 2.77
N PRO A 76 -7.12 -23.30 1.62
CA PRO A 76 -7.64 -21.94 1.53
C PRO A 76 -8.79 -21.64 2.51
N GLY A 77 -8.77 -20.47 3.13
CA GLY A 77 -9.77 -20.04 4.11
C GLY A 77 -11.18 -19.81 3.52
N GLY A 78 -11.25 -19.51 2.22
CA GLY A 78 -12.50 -19.22 1.52
C GLY A 78 -13.49 -20.39 1.45
N PHE A 79 -14.77 -20.07 1.21
CA PHE A 79 -15.88 -21.04 1.21
C PHE A 79 -15.64 -22.27 0.30
N PHE A 80 -15.03 -22.07 -0.87
CA PHE A 80 -14.77 -23.12 -1.85
C PHE A 80 -13.54 -23.97 -1.56
N ARG A 81 -12.72 -23.63 -0.55
CA ARG A 81 -11.45 -24.33 -0.22
C ARG A 81 -10.50 -24.48 -1.42
N ARG A 82 -10.50 -23.48 -2.31
CA ARG A 82 -9.68 -23.41 -3.53
C ARG A 82 -9.25 -21.96 -3.76
N GLU A 83 -8.04 -21.75 -4.24
CA GLU A 83 -7.56 -20.43 -4.66
C GLU A 83 -8.43 -19.89 -5.81
N GLY A 84 -8.82 -18.62 -5.69
CA GLY A 84 -9.76 -17.97 -6.58
C GLY A 84 -9.12 -16.87 -7.42
N ARG A 85 -9.68 -15.67 -7.34
CA ARG A 85 -9.10 -14.47 -7.98
C ARG A 85 -7.71 -14.18 -7.39
N PRO A 86 -6.78 -13.60 -8.17
CA PRO A 86 -5.50 -13.16 -7.65
C PRO A 86 -5.66 -12.22 -6.45
N SER A 87 -4.82 -12.41 -5.43
CA SER A 87 -4.67 -11.51 -4.30
C SER A 87 -4.01 -10.18 -4.72
N GLU A 88 -4.01 -9.21 -3.81
CA GLU A 88 -3.24 -7.98 -4.00
C GLU A 88 -1.75 -8.29 -4.13
N GLY A 89 -1.20 -9.15 -3.26
CA GLY A 89 0.19 -9.59 -3.31
C GLY A 89 0.56 -10.24 -4.64
N GLU A 90 -0.26 -11.18 -5.13
CA GLU A 90 -0.04 -11.85 -6.42
C GLU A 90 -0.04 -10.86 -7.58
N THR A 91 -0.97 -9.90 -7.56
CA THR A 91 -1.08 -8.86 -8.58
C THR A 91 0.13 -7.92 -8.57
N LEU A 92 0.60 -7.53 -7.38
CA LEU A 92 1.75 -6.65 -7.21
C LEU A 92 3.05 -7.33 -7.62
N ILE A 93 3.27 -8.59 -7.25
CA ILE A 93 4.47 -9.35 -7.63
C ILE A 93 4.46 -9.63 -9.13
N SER A 94 3.30 -9.96 -9.72
CA SER A 94 3.18 -10.08 -11.19
C SER A 94 3.62 -8.80 -11.90
N ARG A 95 3.24 -7.63 -11.35
CA ARG A 95 3.70 -6.33 -11.85
C ARG A 95 5.18 -6.06 -11.62
N LEU A 96 5.70 -6.44 -10.46
CA LEU A 96 7.11 -6.30 -10.08
C LEU A 96 8.01 -7.07 -11.06
N ILE A 97 7.56 -8.24 -11.50
CA ILE A 97 8.28 -9.08 -12.48
C ILE A 97 8.09 -8.56 -13.91
N ASP A 98 6.88 -8.13 -14.30
CA ASP A 98 6.60 -7.62 -15.67
C ASP A 98 7.48 -6.41 -16.03
N ARG A 99 7.60 -5.44 -15.11
CA ARG A 99 8.26 -4.14 -15.33
C ARG A 99 9.70 -4.26 -15.86
N PRO A 100 10.63 -5.00 -15.23
CA PRO A 100 11.99 -5.12 -15.73
C PRO A 100 12.13 -6.06 -16.95
N LEU A 101 11.17 -6.95 -17.21
CA LEU A 101 11.25 -7.88 -18.34
C LEU A 101 10.79 -7.22 -19.66
N ARG A 102 9.72 -6.43 -19.59
CA ARG A 102 9.08 -5.80 -20.76
C ARG A 102 10.03 -4.99 -21.66
N PRO A 103 10.91 -4.11 -21.15
CA PRO A 103 11.77 -3.29 -22.01
C PRO A 103 12.91 -4.08 -22.68
N LEU A 104 13.14 -5.33 -22.29
CA LEU A 104 14.22 -6.15 -22.84
C LEU A 104 13.80 -6.99 -24.05
N PHE A 105 12.52 -6.99 -24.40
CA PHE A 105 12.11 -7.56 -25.68
C PHE A 105 12.46 -6.59 -26.81
N PRO A 106 13.04 -7.09 -27.91
CA PRO A 106 13.39 -6.24 -29.04
C PRO A 106 12.18 -5.46 -29.59
N GLU A 107 12.44 -4.24 -30.06
CA GLU A 107 11.45 -3.42 -30.73
C GLU A 107 10.82 -4.16 -31.93
N GLY A 108 9.50 -4.09 -32.07
CA GLY A 108 8.75 -4.82 -33.10
C GLY A 108 8.49 -6.29 -32.80
N PHE A 109 8.92 -6.82 -31.66
CA PHE A 109 8.55 -8.17 -31.23
C PHE A 109 7.13 -8.19 -30.65
N TYR A 110 6.15 -8.59 -31.46
CA TYR A 110 4.72 -8.63 -31.09
C TYR A 110 4.15 -10.04 -30.92
N ASN A 111 5.04 -11.03 -30.81
CA ASN A 111 4.62 -12.39 -30.48
C ASN A 111 4.09 -12.42 -29.04
N GLU A 112 2.99 -13.15 -28.82
CA GLU A 112 2.43 -13.32 -27.48
C GLU A 112 3.39 -14.10 -26.58
N VAL A 113 3.68 -13.56 -25.41
CA VAL A 113 4.55 -14.17 -24.41
C VAL A 113 3.80 -14.25 -23.09
N GLN A 114 3.76 -15.45 -22.52
CA GLN A 114 3.19 -15.68 -21.20
C GLN A 114 4.26 -16.23 -20.27
N VAL A 115 4.41 -15.57 -19.12
CA VAL A 115 5.25 -16.00 -18.01
C VAL A 115 4.32 -16.41 -16.86
N VAL A 116 4.40 -17.65 -16.41
CA VAL A 116 3.61 -18.14 -15.27
C VAL A 116 4.55 -18.67 -14.21
N ILE A 117 4.47 -18.10 -13.01
CA ILE A 117 5.24 -18.50 -11.83
C ILE A 117 4.31 -19.09 -10.79
N HIS A 118 4.64 -20.29 -10.30
CA HIS A 118 3.94 -20.94 -9.20
C HIS A 118 4.85 -21.01 -7.98
N VAL A 119 4.38 -20.55 -6.83
CA VAL A 119 5.03 -20.86 -5.54
C VAL A 119 4.62 -22.27 -5.14
N LEU A 120 5.61 -23.18 -5.09
CA LEU A 120 5.40 -24.61 -4.82
C LEU A 120 5.68 -24.98 -3.36
N SER A 121 6.65 -24.32 -2.75
CA SER A 121 7.01 -24.44 -1.33
C SER A 121 7.40 -23.06 -0.81
N ILE A 122 7.03 -22.72 0.42
CA ILE A 122 7.42 -21.45 1.04
C ILE A 122 8.08 -21.70 2.39
N ASN A 123 9.35 -21.30 2.50
CA ASN A 123 9.96 -21.04 3.79
C ASN A 123 9.41 -19.69 4.30
N PRO A 124 8.75 -19.64 5.47
CA PRO A 124 8.18 -18.40 6.00
C PRO A 124 9.17 -17.24 6.12
N GLU A 125 10.46 -17.51 6.29
CA GLU A 125 11.49 -16.47 6.41
C GLU A 125 11.97 -15.91 5.06
N ILE A 126 11.75 -16.60 3.93
CA ILE A 126 12.28 -16.22 2.63
C ILE A 126 11.14 -15.77 1.70
N PRO A 127 11.01 -14.45 1.42
CA PRO A 127 10.05 -13.95 0.44
C PRO A 127 10.24 -14.59 -0.94
N ALA A 128 9.13 -14.96 -1.60
CA ALA A 128 9.16 -15.66 -2.89
C ALA A 128 9.27 -14.74 -4.12
N ASP A 129 9.16 -13.42 -3.94
CA ASP A 129 9.16 -12.44 -5.03
C ASP A 129 10.51 -12.34 -5.76
N ILE A 130 11.63 -12.29 -5.02
CA ILE A 130 12.98 -12.31 -5.62
C ILE A 130 13.27 -13.66 -6.32
N PRO A 131 13.06 -14.83 -5.68
CA PRO A 131 13.14 -16.12 -6.38
C PRO A 131 12.26 -16.20 -7.64
N ALA A 132 11.04 -15.65 -7.59
CA ALA A 132 10.12 -15.64 -8.73
C ALA A 132 10.65 -14.79 -9.89
N LEU A 133 11.22 -13.62 -9.61
CA LEU A 133 11.79 -12.75 -10.63
C LEU A 133 13.03 -13.39 -11.29
N ILE A 134 13.92 -13.96 -10.48
CA ILE A 134 15.07 -14.72 -10.98
C ILE A 134 14.63 -15.94 -11.79
N GLY A 135 13.60 -16.67 -11.34
CA GLY A 135 13.03 -17.79 -12.07
C GLY A 135 12.45 -17.38 -13.41
N ALA A 136 11.69 -16.28 -13.47
CA ALA A 136 11.14 -15.74 -14.70
C ALA A 136 12.25 -15.34 -15.69
N SER A 137 13.28 -14.65 -15.19
CA SER A 137 14.47 -14.28 -15.96
C SER A 137 15.20 -15.51 -16.53
N ALA A 138 15.48 -16.50 -15.68
CA ALA A 138 16.13 -17.74 -16.07
C ALA A 138 15.30 -18.52 -17.10
N ALA A 139 13.99 -18.65 -16.88
CA ALA A 139 13.07 -19.33 -17.79
C ALA A 139 12.99 -18.62 -19.15
N LEU A 140 13.02 -17.28 -19.19
CA LEU A 140 13.10 -16.51 -20.43
C LEU A 140 14.43 -16.74 -21.13
N ALA A 141 15.55 -16.65 -20.40
CA ALA A 141 16.88 -16.78 -20.98
C ALA A 141 17.12 -18.18 -21.59
N ILE A 142 16.67 -19.26 -20.95
CA ILE A 142 16.82 -20.61 -21.51
C ILE A 142 15.85 -20.92 -22.66
N SER A 143 14.84 -20.07 -22.89
CA SER A 143 13.75 -20.37 -23.83
C SER A 143 14.14 -20.18 -25.30
N GLY A 144 15.22 -19.43 -25.55
CA GLY A 144 15.64 -18.99 -26.87
C GLY A 144 14.77 -17.87 -27.47
N LEU A 145 13.77 -17.34 -26.77
CA LEU A 145 13.02 -16.18 -27.26
C LEU A 145 13.95 -14.96 -27.43
N PRO A 146 13.65 -14.04 -28.37
CA PRO A 146 14.35 -12.75 -28.47
C PRO A 146 14.15 -11.95 -27.19
N PHE A 147 15.19 -11.91 -26.34
CA PHE A 147 15.14 -11.28 -25.02
C PHE A 147 16.54 -10.83 -24.62
N ASN A 148 16.73 -9.51 -24.46
CA ASN A 148 18.02 -8.88 -24.14
C ASN A 148 18.36 -8.93 -22.65
N GLY A 149 18.06 -10.06 -22.00
CA GLY A 149 18.43 -10.33 -20.61
C GLY A 149 19.73 -11.13 -20.50
N PRO A 150 19.97 -11.82 -19.36
CA PRO A 150 19.05 -12.00 -18.25
C PRO A 150 18.91 -10.76 -17.34
N VAL A 151 17.90 -10.81 -16.49
CA VAL A 151 17.64 -9.86 -15.41
C VAL A 151 18.01 -10.48 -14.06
N GLY A 152 18.78 -9.75 -13.26
CA GLY A 152 18.95 -9.98 -11.83
C GLY A 152 17.94 -9.15 -11.03
N ALA A 153 17.73 -9.51 -9.77
CA ALA A 153 16.98 -8.70 -8.82
C ALA A 153 17.51 -8.85 -7.40
N ALA A 154 17.39 -7.84 -6.57
CA ALA A 154 17.79 -7.91 -5.18
C ALA A 154 16.79 -7.14 -4.32
N ARG A 155 16.56 -7.64 -3.11
CA ARG A 155 15.92 -6.87 -2.04
C ARG A 155 17.00 -6.34 -1.11
N VAL A 156 16.94 -5.07 -0.75
CA VAL A 156 17.92 -4.39 0.10
C VAL A 156 17.21 -3.82 1.31
N ALA A 157 17.69 -4.21 2.48
CA ALA A 157 17.33 -3.63 3.77
C ALA A 157 18.41 -2.67 4.26
N TYR A 158 18.03 -1.79 5.19
CA TYR A 158 18.92 -0.87 5.87
C TYR A 158 18.77 -1.04 7.38
N ILE A 159 19.72 -1.76 7.99
CA ILE A 159 19.70 -2.18 9.39
C ILE A 159 21.02 -1.74 10.03
N ASN A 160 20.96 -1.08 11.20
CA ASN A 160 22.16 -0.59 11.90
C ASN A 160 23.11 0.25 11.01
N ASN A 161 22.54 1.04 10.09
CA ASN A 161 23.25 1.84 9.08
C ASN A 161 24.05 1.05 8.03
N GLU A 162 23.72 -0.23 7.83
CA GLU A 162 24.34 -1.08 6.81
C GLU A 162 23.30 -1.63 5.84
N PHE A 163 23.72 -1.83 4.58
CA PHE A 163 22.89 -2.50 3.58
C PHE A 163 22.93 -4.02 3.78
N VAL A 164 21.76 -4.63 3.84
CA VAL A 164 21.60 -6.08 3.97
C VAL A 164 20.94 -6.63 2.71
N LEU A 165 21.60 -7.56 2.03
CA LEU A 165 21.10 -8.22 0.82
C LEU A 165 20.10 -9.32 1.17
N ASN A 166 18.97 -9.33 0.46
CA ASN A 166 17.92 -10.34 0.52
C ASN A 166 17.58 -10.70 1.98
N PRO A 167 17.15 -9.71 2.79
CA PRO A 167 16.85 -9.91 4.20
C PRO A 167 15.76 -10.97 4.38
N THR A 168 15.85 -11.76 5.45
CA THR A 168 14.72 -12.59 5.86
C THR A 168 13.55 -11.73 6.31
N ARG A 169 12.34 -12.27 6.38
CA ARG A 169 11.18 -11.54 6.92
C ARG A 169 11.42 -11.01 8.32
N SER A 170 12.11 -11.78 9.18
CA SER A 170 12.46 -11.32 10.52
C SER A 170 13.46 -10.16 10.50
N GLN A 171 14.45 -10.17 9.60
CA GLN A 171 15.37 -9.03 9.41
C GLN A 171 14.65 -7.80 8.86
N SER A 172 13.72 -7.97 7.90
CA SER A 172 12.95 -6.86 7.31
C SER A 172 12.14 -6.07 8.34
N LYS A 173 11.65 -6.71 9.42
CA LYS A 173 10.95 -6.02 10.52
C LYS A 173 11.83 -5.04 11.29
N GLN A 174 13.15 -5.21 11.24
CA GLN A 174 14.14 -4.33 11.89
C GLN A 174 14.69 -3.27 10.93
N SER A 175 14.31 -3.34 9.65
CA SER A 175 14.83 -2.48 8.60
C SER A 175 14.09 -1.15 8.53
N ARG A 176 14.82 -0.09 8.20
CA ARG A 176 14.27 1.21 7.82
C ARG A 176 14.06 1.36 6.31
N LEU A 177 14.39 0.33 5.54
CA LEU A 177 14.26 0.28 4.09
C LEU A 177 13.74 -1.08 3.63
N ASP A 178 12.75 -1.07 2.76
CA ASP A 178 12.40 -2.20 1.93
C ASP A 178 12.50 -1.78 0.47
N LEU A 179 13.63 -2.10 -0.18
CA LEU A 179 13.89 -1.73 -1.57
C LEU A 179 14.08 -2.98 -2.41
N VAL A 180 13.29 -3.11 -3.47
CA VAL A 180 13.53 -4.09 -4.54
C VAL A 180 14.10 -3.35 -5.74
N VAL A 181 15.20 -3.88 -6.28
CA VAL A 181 15.82 -3.41 -7.51
C VAL A 181 15.99 -4.58 -8.47
N ALA A 182 15.73 -4.37 -9.76
CA ALA A 182 15.99 -5.33 -10.82
C ALA A 182 16.71 -4.66 -11.99
N GLY A 183 17.60 -5.40 -12.64
CA GLY A 183 18.46 -4.86 -13.68
C GLY A 183 19.20 -5.93 -14.47
N THR A 184 19.89 -5.50 -15.51
CA THR A 184 20.83 -6.30 -16.30
C THR A 184 22.24 -6.13 -15.75
N GLU A 185 23.22 -6.75 -16.42
CA GLU A 185 24.64 -6.54 -16.12
C GLU A 185 25.05 -5.07 -16.15
N ARG A 186 24.41 -4.28 -17.03
CA ARG A 186 24.85 -2.92 -17.35
C ARG A 186 24.00 -1.83 -16.73
N ALA A 187 22.73 -2.10 -16.46
CA ALA A 187 21.78 -1.07 -16.07
C ALA A 187 20.71 -1.60 -15.12
N VAL A 188 20.33 -0.75 -14.17
CA VAL A 188 19.09 -0.89 -13.41
C VAL A 188 17.91 -0.63 -14.35
N LEU A 189 16.87 -1.45 -14.24
CA LEU A 189 15.65 -1.34 -15.04
C LEU A 189 14.44 -0.95 -14.21
N MET A 190 14.40 -1.39 -12.95
CA MET A 190 13.25 -1.18 -12.10
C MET A 190 13.68 -1.03 -10.64
N VAL A 191 13.09 -0.06 -9.95
CA VAL A 191 13.17 0.11 -8.50
C VAL A 191 11.76 0.25 -7.94
N GLU A 192 11.53 -0.37 -6.79
CA GLU A 192 10.31 -0.27 -6.01
C GLU A 192 10.68 -0.28 -4.52
N SER A 193 10.35 0.78 -3.78
CA SER A 193 10.77 0.86 -2.37
C SER A 193 9.78 1.56 -1.44
N GLU A 194 9.90 1.18 -0.17
CA GLU A 194 9.30 1.82 1.01
C GLU A 194 10.43 2.11 2.01
N ALA A 195 10.43 3.30 2.61
CA ALA A 195 11.51 3.74 3.49
C ALA A 195 10.98 4.57 4.67
N ASP A 196 11.68 4.50 5.80
CA ASP A 196 11.45 5.33 6.97
C ASP A 196 12.25 6.63 6.88
N GLN A 197 11.81 7.53 5.99
CA GLN A 197 12.35 8.88 5.79
C GLN A 197 13.87 8.89 5.63
N LEU A 198 14.39 8.06 4.71
CA LEU A 198 15.83 7.94 4.46
C LEU A 198 16.29 9.00 3.44
N PRO A 199 17.51 9.54 3.58
CA PRO A 199 18.03 10.55 2.66
C PRO A 199 18.32 9.95 1.27
N GLU A 200 18.32 10.81 0.24
CA GLU A 200 18.46 10.41 -1.16
C GLU A 200 19.77 9.64 -1.45
N ASP A 201 20.84 9.96 -0.75
CA ASP A 201 22.15 9.29 -0.89
C ASP A 201 22.12 7.84 -0.39
N VAL A 202 21.42 7.58 0.72
CA VAL A 202 21.17 6.21 1.23
C VAL A 202 20.28 5.44 0.26
N MET A 203 19.23 6.07 -0.27
CA MET A 203 18.35 5.43 -1.26
C MET A 203 19.10 5.05 -2.53
N LEU A 204 19.91 5.96 -3.08
CA LEU A 204 20.75 5.69 -4.26
C LEU A 204 21.82 4.64 -3.95
N GLY A 205 22.43 4.70 -2.76
CA GLY A 205 23.38 3.70 -2.28
C GLY A 205 22.79 2.30 -2.25
N ALA A 206 21.53 2.15 -1.80
CA ALA A 206 20.82 0.88 -1.80
C ALA A 206 20.55 0.35 -3.21
N VAL A 207 20.19 1.22 -4.17
CA VAL A 207 20.00 0.84 -5.58
C VAL A 207 21.31 0.30 -6.17
N VAL A 208 22.42 1.01 -5.97
CA VAL A 208 23.75 0.60 -6.46
C VAL A 208 24.19 -0.70 -5.81
N PHE A 209 24.06 -0.82 -4.48
CA PHE A 209 24.38 -2.04 -3.76
C PHE A 209 23.59 -3.23 -4.30
N GLY A 210 22.27 -3.10 -4.49
CA GLY A 210 21.47 -4.18 -5.04
C GLY A 210 21.85 -4.54 -6.48
N HIS A 211 22.22 -3.56 -7.31
CA HIS A 211 22.71 -3.78 -8.68
C HIS A 211 24.04 -4.53 -8.74
N GLU A 212 24.97 -4.22 -7.84
CA GLU A 212 26.23 -4.95 -7.71
C GLU A 212 25.99 -6.39 -7.20
N GLN A 213 25.14 -6.55 -6.20
CA GLN A 213 24.87 -7.86 -5.60
C GLN A 213 24.11 -8.81 -6.53
N MET A 214 23.21 -8.30 -7.40
CA MET A 214 22.43 -9.15 -8.30
C MET A 214 23.25 -9.77 -9.44
N GLN A 215 24.47 -9.29 -9.70
CA GLN A 215 25.36 -9.84 -10.74
C GLN A 215 25.64 -11.32 -10.52
N THR A 216 25.74 -11.75 -9.25
CA THR A 216 25.94 -13.18 -8.91
C THR A 216 24.81 -14.06 -9.47
N ALA A 217 23.56 -13.59 -9.41
CA ALA A 217 22.43 -14.35 -9.97
C ALA A 217 22.41 -14.30 -11.51
N ILE A 218 22.81 -13.18 -12.11
CA ILE A 218 22.94 -13.05 -13.56
C ILE A 218 23.98 -14.03 -14.11
N ASP A 219 25.16 -14.10 -13.50
CA ASP A 219 26.22 -15.04 -13.87
C ASP A 219 25.73 -16.50 -13.82
N ALA A 220 25.00 -16.85 -12.74
CA ALA A 220 24.42 -18.18 -12.59
C ALA A 220 23.37 -18.51 -13.68
N ILE A 221 22.59 -17.53 -14.12
CA ILE A 221 21.65 -17.69 -15.24
C ILE A 221 22.41 -17.90 -16.55
N HIS A 222 23.47 -17.14 -16.81
CA HIS A 222 24.31 -17.34 -17.99
C HIS A 222 24.89 -18.76 -18.03
N GLU A 223 25.37 -19.26 -16.90
CA GLU A 223 25.84 -20.65 -16.82
C GLU A 223 24.72 -21.67 -17.09
N LEU A 224 23.49 -21.41 -16.60
CA LEU A 224 22.35 -22.28 -16.84
C LEU A 224 21.97 -22.30 -18.34
N VAL A 225 22.01 -21.14 -19.01
CA VAL A 225 21.76 -21.02 -20.45
C VAL A 225 22.83 -21.75 -21.26
N ARG A 226 24.11 -21.62 -20.89
CA ARG A 226 25.21 -22.33 -21.57
C ARG A 226 25.00 -23.85 -21.54
N ASP A 227 24.58 -24.38 -20.40
CA ASP A 227 24.55 -25.83 -20.17
C ASP A 227 23.18 -26.46 -20.50
N GLY A 228 22.08 -25.68 -20.43
CA GLY A 228 20.70 -26.17 -20.58
C GLY A 228 19.76 -25.29 -21.41
N GLY A 229 20.27 -24.22 -22.05
CA GLY A 229 19.50 -23.32 -22.89
C GLY A 229 19.08 -23.94 -24.23
N LYS A 230 17.94 -23.48 -24.76
CA LYS A 230 17.48 -23.83 -26.10
C LYS A 230 18.10 -22.89 -27.14
N PRO A 231 18.18 -23.31 -28.42
CA PRO A 231 18.64 -22.44 -29.49
C PRO A 231 17.80 -21.16 -29.56
N GLU A 232 18.47 -20.04 -29.79
CA GLU A 232 17.83 -18.76 -30.06
C GLU A 232 16.90 -18.88 -31.27
N TRP A 233 15.80 -18.14 -31.23
CA TRP A 233 14.88 -18.05 -32.35
C TRP A 233 15.57 -17.28 -33.47
N ASP A 234 15.48 -17.81 -34.68
CA ASP A 234 15.79 -17.05 -35.89
C ASP A 234 14.68 -16.02 -36.11
N TRP A 235 14.81 -14.89 -35.42
CA TRP A 235 13.90 -13.75 -35.50
C TRP A 235 14.70 -12.51 -35.84
N GLN A 236 14.17 -11.72 -36.75
CA GLN A 236 14.70 -10.42 -37.11
C GLN A 236 13.54 -9.41 -37.10
N PRO A 237 13.79 -8.15 -36.73
CA PRO A 237 12.79 -7.11 -36.86
C PRO A 237 12.41 -6.97 -38.34
N ALA A 238 11.15 -6.62 -38.60
CA ALA A 238 10.72 -6.31 -39.95
C ALA A 238 11.55 -5.12 -40.50
N PRO A 239 11.99 -5.17 -41.77
CA PRO A 239 12.74 -4.07 -42.35
C PRO A 239 11.89 -2.80 -42.37
N LYS A 240 12.48 -1.68 -41.97
CA LYS A 240 11.81 -0.37 -41.97
C LYS A 240 11.50 0.05 -43.42
N ASN A 241 10.30 0.56 -43.65
CA ASN A 241 9.90 1.10 -44.94
C ASN A 241 10.33 2.58 -45.04
N GLU A 242 11.59 2.81 -45.40
CA GLU A 242 12.20 4.16 -45.47
C GLU A 242 11.42 5.11 -46.40
N ALA A 243 10.87 4.61 -47.50
CA ALA A 243 10.07 5.42 -48.42
C ALA A 243 8.76 5.91 -47.77
N LEU A 244 8.09 5.02 -47.02
CA LEU A 244 6.90 5.40 -46.25
C LEU A 244 7.25 6.39 -45.14
N ILE A 245 8.33 6.15 -44.39
CA ILE A 245 8.79 7.06 -43.31
C ILE A 245 9.06 8.46 -43.87
N ALA A 246 9.79 8.55 -44.99
CA ALA A 246 10.07 9.83 -45.63
C ALA A 246 8.79 10.53 -46.07
N ARG A 247 7.83 9.81 -46.67
CA ARG A 247 6.56 10.39 -47.11
C ARG A 247 5.68 10.85 -45.95
N VAL A 248 5.54 10.04 -44.90
CA VAL A 248 4.80 10.43 -43.68
C VAL A 248 5.43 11.68 -43.06
N THR A 249 6.76 11.73 -42.99
CA THR A 249 7.48 12.89 -42.46
C THR A 249 7.19 14.15 -43.28
N GLU A 250 7.24 14.07 -44.61
CA GLU A 250 6.91 15.19 -45.49
C GLU A 250 5.49 15.73 -45.27
N LEU A 251 4.52 14.83 -45.07
CA LEU A 251 3.11 15.19 -44.92
C LEU A 251 2.76 15.73 -43.54
N ALA A 252 3.35 15.16 -42.47
CA ALA A 252 2.86 15.37 -41.11
C ALA A 252 3.76 16.31 -40.27
N TYR A 253 5.05 16.43 -40.58
CA TYR A 253 6.02 17.04 -39.67
C TYR A 253 5.65 18.47 -39.23
N SER A 254 5.30 19.34 -40.18
CA SER A 254 4.94 20.73 -39.88
C SER A 254 3.69 20.83 -39.02
N ASP A 255 2.69 20.00 -39.28
CA ASP A 255 1.43 20.01 -38.55
C ASP A 255 1.56 19.38 -37.16
N LEU A 256 2.38 18.34 -37.01
CA LEU A 256 2.74 17.77 -35.70
C LEU A 256 3.50 18.80 -34.86
N LEU A 257 4.46 19.51 -35.45
CA LEU A 257 5.20 20.56 -34.77
C LEU A 257 4.24 21.66 -34.26
N ALA A 258 3.30 22.08 -35.11
CA ALA A 258 2.27 23.06 -34.72
C ALA A 258 1.33 22.52 -33.63
N ALA A 259 0.97 21.23 -33.67
CA ALA A 259 0.15 20.59 -32.65
C ALA A 259 0.82 20.60 -31.28
N TYR A 260 2.13 20.35 -31.21
CA TYR A 260 2.89 20.38 -29.95
C TYR A 260 3.14 21.78 -29.38
N GLN A 261 2.83 22.85 -30.13
CA GLN A 261 2.78 24.21 -29.58
C GLN A 261 1.48 24.49 -28.79
N LEU A 262 0.47 23.62 -28.87
CA LEU A 262 -0.76 23.73 -28.11
C LEU A 262 -0.53 23.21 -26.68
N ARG A 263 -0.68 24.10 -25.70
CA ARG A 263 -0.41 23.78 -24.28
C ARG A 263 -1.49 22.91 -23.64
N ASP A 264 -2.76 23.19 -23.94
CA ASP A 264 -3.91 22.43 -23.46
C ASP A 264 -3.90 21.00 -24.01
N LYS A 265 -4.02 20.01 -23.13
CA LYS A 265 -3.92 18.59 -23.52
C LYS A 265 -5.02 18.18 -24.49
N GLN A 266 -6.24 18.64 -24.28
CA GLN A 266 -7.41 18.21 -25.05
C GLN A 266 -7.38 18.80 -26.47
N GLN A 267 -7.01 20.07 -26.59
CA GLN A 267 -6.79 20.73 -27.88
C GLN A 267 -5.66 20.07 -28.66
N ARG A 268 -4.52 19.78 -27.99
CA ARG A 268 -3.40 19.07 -28.60
C ARG A 268 -3.81 17.68 -29.08
N SER A 269 -4.47 16.90 -28.23
CA SER A 269 -4.93 15.54 -28.57
C SER A 269 -5.91 15.53 -29.76
N THR A 270 -6.78 16.54 -29.83
CA THR A 270 -7.70 16.71 -30.96
C THR A 270 -6.94 17.04 -32.23
N LYS A 271 -5.99 17.98 -32.17
CA LYS A 271 -5.17 18.35 -33.31
C LYS A 271 -4.32 17.19 -33.83
N LEU A 272 -3.69 16.42 -32.95
CA LEU A 272 -2.93 15.22 -33.33
C LEU A 272 -3.82 14.21 -34.07
N LYS A 273 -5.03 13.95 -33.58
CA LYS A 273 -6.00 13.08 -34.28
C LYS A 273 -6.36 13.59 -35.68
N GLU A 274 -6.52 14.90 -35.85
CA GLU A 274 -6.74 15.50 -37.17
C GLU A 274 -5.53 15.27 -38.09
N VAL A 275 -4.31 15.46 -37.59
CA VAL A 275 -3.07 15.22 -38.37
C VAL A 275 -2.95 13.76 -38.78
N TYR A 276 -3.26 12.83 -37.88
CA TYR A 276 -3.24 11.38 -38.17
C TYR A 276 -4.25 11.02 -39.26
N ALA A 277 -5.48 11.54 -39.14
CA ALA A 277 -6.53 11.30 -40.11
C ALA A 277 -6.18 11.90 -41.49
N ALA A 278 -5.67 13.14 -41.52
CA ALA A 278 -5.28 13.82 -42.75
C ALA A 278 -4.10 13.12 -43.44
N THR A 279 -3.08 12.73 -42.69
CA THR A 279 -1.92 11.99 -43.22
C THR A 279 -2.34 10.65 -43.79
N SER A 280 -3.19 9.91 -43.06
CA SER A 280 -3.71 8.62 -43.53
C SER A 280 -4.53 8.77 -44.80
N ALA A 281 -5.44 9.75 -44.87
CA ALA A 281 -6.25 10.02 -46.05
C ALA A 281 -5.38 10.39 -47.26
N LYS A 282 -4.33 11.20 -47.06
CA LYS A 282 -3.42 11.59 -48.13
C LYS A 282 -2.59 10.41 -48.67
N LEU A 283 -2.15 9.50 -47.79
CA LEU A 283 -1.47 8.28 -48.20
C LEU A 283 -2.41 7.32 -48.95
N GLU A 284 -3.69 7.25 -48.57
CA GLU A 284 -4.70 6.49 -49.32
C GLU A 284 -4.92 7.07 -50.73
N GLU A 285 -4.98 8.40 -50.87
CA GLU A 285 -5.04 9.09 -52.17
C GLU A 285 -3.80 8.84 -53.03
N ASP A 286 -2.60 8.98 -52.45
CA ASP A 286 -1.34 8.77 -53.15
C ASP A 286 -1.21 7.33 -53.63
N ALA A 287 -1.61 6.35 -52.79
CA ALA A 287 -1.63 4.95 -53.15
C ALA A 287 -2.60 4.66 -54.30
N ALA A 288 -3.82 5.22 -54.24
CA ALA A 288 -4.81 5.10 -55.30
C ALA A 288 -4.33 5.72 -56.63
N ALA A 289 -3.71 6.90 -56.58
CA ALA A 289 -3.14 7.57 -57.75
C ALA A 289 -1.98 6.77 -58.37
N ALA A 290 -1.18 6.09 -57.55
CA ALA A 290 -0.09 5.22 -57.99
C ALA A 290 -0.54 3.80 -58.38
N GLY A 291 -1.81 3.44 -58.19
CA GLY A 291 -2.32 2.08 -58.41
C GLY A 291 -1.73 1.04 -57.45
N THR A 292 -1.35 1.47 -56.24
CA THR A 292 -0.75 0.63 -55.19
C THR A 292 -1.68 0.47 -53.99
N VAL A 293 -1.34 -0.46 -53.09
CA VAL A 293 -2.07 -0.66 -51.83
C VAL A 293 -1.53 0.31 -50.77
N ALA A 294 -2.43 1.03 -50.10
CA ALA A 294 -2.07 1.91 -49.00
C ALA A 294 -1.43 1.13 -47.85
N ALA A 295 -0.48 1.75 -47.15
CA ALA A 295 0.09 1.18 -45.94
C ALA A 295 -1.02 0.98 -44.88
N ASP A 296 -0.88 -0.05 -44.05
CA ASP A 296 -1.85 -0.30 -42.99
C ASP A 296 -1.83 0.83 -41.95
N LYS A 297 -2.99 1.09 -41.34
CA LYS A 297 -3.15 2.22 -40.41
C LYS A 297 -2.28 2.10 -39.17
N ALA A 298 -1.96 0.88 -38.72
CA ALA A 298 -1.11 0.68 -37.56
C ALA A 298 0.35 1.05 -37.87
N THR A 299 0.86 0.64 -39.03
CA THR A 299 2.20 1.03 -39.49
C THR A 299 2.31 2.54 -39.67
N VAL A 300 1.32 3.19 -40.29
CA VAL A 300 1.33 4.67 -40.42
C VAL A 300 1.28 5.33 -39.05
N GLY A 301 0.43 4.83 -38.14
CA GLY A 301 0.34 5.32 -36.76
C GLY A 301 1.67 5.21 -35.99
N ASN A 302 2.38 4.10 -36.12
CA ASN A 302 3.68 3.91 -35.47
C ASN A 302 4.73 4.90 -35.99
N VAL A 303 4.78 5.13 -37.31
CA VAL A 303 5.69 6.13 -37.90
C VAL A 303 5.37 7.54 -37.42
N LEU A 304 4.09 7.88 -37.33
CA LEU A 304 3.66 9.19 -36.78
C LEU A 304 4.08 9.31 -35.31
N PHE A 305 3.87 8.28 -34.50
CA PHE A 305 4.27 8.26 -33.10
C PHE A 305 5.80 8.40 -32.92
N ASP A 306 6.60 7.71 -33.73
CA ASP A 306 8.06 7.86 -33.72
C ASP A 306 8.49 9.30 -34.08
N LEU A 307 7.76 9.93 -35.00
CA LEU A 307 8.01 11.31 -35.40
C LEU A 307 7.65 12.29 -34.28
N GLU A 308 6.52 12.08 -33.61
CA GLU A 308 6.13 12.82 -32.39
C GLU A 308 7.22 12.72 -31.32
N ALA A 309 7.67 11.50 -31.04
CA ALA A 309 8.74 11.23 -30.08
C ALA A 309 10.00 12.02 -30.42
N LYS A 310 10.43 11.97 -31.69
CA LYS A 310 11.61 12.69 -32.17
C LYS A 310 11.48 14.20 -32.04
N ILE A 311 10.32 14.77 -32.38
CA ILE A 311 10.06 16.21 -32.28
C ILE A 311 10.20 16.66 -30.82
N VAL A 312 9.44 16.05 -29.91
CA VAL A 312 9.40 16.45 -28.49
C VAL A 312 10.77 16.28 -27.84
N ARG A 313 11.43 15.15 -28.07
CA ARG A 313 12.77 14.86 -27.49
C ARG A 313 13.81 15.86 -27.98
N SER A 314 13.83 16.16 -29.28
CA SER A 314 14.78 17.11 -29.86
C SER A 314 14.60 18.51 -29.28
N GLN A 315 13.37 18.99 -29.13
CA GLN A 315 13.08 20.30 -28.54
C GLN A 315 13.62 20.40 -27.11
N ILE A 316 13.30 19.42 -26.27
CA ILE A 316 13.73 19.40 -24.87
C ILE A 316 15.26 19.34 -24.77
N LEU A 317 15.93 18.48 -25.54
CA LEU A 317 17.39 18.34 -25.52
C LEU A 317 18.12 19.57 -26.08
N ASN A 318 17.47 20.36 -26.94
CA ASN A 318 18.00 21.62 -27.46
C ASN A 318 17.72 22.82 -26.52
N GLY A 319 17.08 22.59 -25.37
CA GLY A 319 16.76 23.63 -24.39
C GLY A 319 15.57 24.50 -24.77
N GLU A 320 14.75 24.07 -25.73
CA GLU A 320 13.46 24.71 -26.01
C GLU A 320 12.46 24.41 -24.86
N PRO A 321 11.42 25.24 -24.69
CA PRO A 321 10.36 24.96 -23.73
C PRO A 321 9.70 23.60 -23.98
N ARG A 322 9.26 22.93 -22.92
CA ARG A 322 8.48 21.70 -22.99
C ARG A 322 7.12 21.93 -23.64
N ILE A 323 6.36 20.85 -23.84
CA ILE A 323 5.05 20.84 -24.52
C ILE A 323 4.07 21.88 -23.94
N ASP A 324 4.07 22.09 -22.62
CA ASP A 324 3.20 23.07 -21.96
C ASP A 324 3.86 24.44 -21.73
N GLY A 325 5.06 24.64 -22.26
CA GLY A 325 5.85 25.88 -22.19
C GLY A 325 6.72 26.02 -20.94
N ARG A 326 6.76 25.03 -20.04
CA ARG A 326 7.67 25.03 -18.87
C ARG A 326 9.11 24.72 -19.26
N ASP A 327 10.02 25.09 -18.36
CA ASP A 327 11.37 24.53 -18.36
C ASP A 327 11.39 23.11 -17.74
N THR A 328 12.58 22.52 -17.69
CA THR A 328 12.79 21.16 -17.17
C THR A 328 12.65 21.03 -15.66
N ARG A 329 12.60 22.15 -14.90
CA ARG A 329 12.63 22.15 -13.42
C ARG A 329 11.31 22.59 -12.78
N THR A 330 10.46 23.30 -13.51
CA THR A 330 9.25 23.93 -12.99
C THR A 330 8.13 22.92 -12.76
N VAL A 331 7.59 22.91 -11.53
CA VAL A 331 6.36 22.18 -11.15
C VAL A 331 5.13 22.94 -11.67
N ARG A 332 4.08 22.23 -12.12
CA ARG A 332 2.82 22.87 -12.55
C ARG A 332 2.11 23.59 -11.40
N PRO A 333 1.18 24.53 -11.70
CA PRO A 333 0.37 25.17 -10.67
C PRO A 333 -0.35 24.15 -9.77
N ILE A 334 -0.42 24.45 -8.47
CA ILE A 334 -1.04 23.58 -7.47
C ILE A 334 -2.17 24.34 -6.78
N GLU A 335 -3.34 23.70 -6.70
CA GLU A 335 -4.48 24.17 -5.93
C GLU A 335 -4.93 23.07 -4.96
N ILE A 336 -5.19 23.47 -3.71
CA ILE A 336 -5.48 22.56 -2.61
C ILE A 336 -6.73 23.04 -1.90
N ARG A 337 -7.67 22.11 -1.69
CA ARG A 337 -8.87 22.33 -0.87
C ARG A 337 -9.06 21.14 0.06
N THR A 338 -9.33 21.39 1.33
CA THR A 338 -9.72 20.36 2.32
C THR A 338 -11.20 20.51 2.69
N GLY A 339 -11.78 19.53 3.41
CA GLY A 339 -13.18 19.57 3.82
C GLY A 339 -14.17 19.68 2.64
N VAL A 340 -13.79 19.17 1.46
CA VAL A 340 -14.56 19.32 0.22
C VAL A 340 -15.88 18.54 0.24
N LEU A 341 -15.98 17.48 1.04
CA LEU A 341 -17.19 16.70 1.23
C LEU A 341 -17.71 16.83 2.68
N PRO A 342 -18.99 17.21 2.88
CA PRO A 342 -19.48 17.62 4.20
C PRO A 342 -19.68 16.48 5.21
N ARG A 343 -19.77 15.22 4.76
CA ARG A 343 -20.10 14.07 5.62
C ARG A 343 -18.98 13.05 5.78
N THR A 344 -17.89 13.21 5.04
CA THR A 344 -16.72 12.33 5.14
C THR A 344 -15.93 12.66 6.40
N HIS A 345 -15.12 11.72 6.89
CA HIS A 345 -14.32 12.00 8.09
C HIS A 345 -13.21 13.00 7.78
N GLY A 346 -12.54 12.86 6.63
CA GLY A 346 -11.72 13.90 6.03
C GLY A 346 -11.70 13.78 4.51
N SER A 347 -11.51 14.92 3.82
CA SER A 347 -11.47 14.96 2.37
C SER A 347 -10.56 16.05 1.85
N ALA A 348 -9.90 15.80 0.73
CA ALA A 348 -9.06 16.76 0.04
C ALA A 348 -9.26 16.68 -1.47
N LEU A 349 -9.26 17.83 -2.13
CA LEU A 349 -9.11 17.95 -3.57
C LEU A 349 -7.73 18.55 -3.83
N PHE A 350 -6.82 17.71 -4.32
CA PHE A 350 -5.48 18.13 -4.71
C PHE A 350 -5.40 18.20 -6.24
N THR A 351 -5.11 19.37 -6.78
CA THR A 351 -4.96 19.62 -8.22
C THR A 351 -3.56 20.11 -8.50
N ARG A 352 -2.85 19.48 -9.45
CA ARG A 352 -1.55 19.91 -9.96
C ARG A 352 -1.58 19.91 -11.49
N GLY A 353 -1.64 21.09 -12.09
CA GLY A 353 -1.95 21.24 -13.52
C GLY A 353 -3.26 20.54 -13.88
N GLU A 354 -3.23 19.68 -14.89
CA GLU A 354 -4.37 18.85 -15.35
C GLU A 354 -4.36 17.43 -14.72
N THR A 355 -3.81 17.31 -13.51
CA THR A 355 -3.90 16.08 -12.69
C THR A 355 -4.60 16.41 -11.38
N GLN A 356 -5.73 15.75 -11.12
CA GLN A 356 -6.57 16.02 -9.96
C GLN A 356 -6.96 14.72 -9.26
N ALA A 357 -6.84 14.72 -7.94
CA ALA A 357 -7.27 13.63 -7.08
C ALA A 357 -8.25 14.17 -6.01
N LEU A 358 -9.46 13.62 -6.00
CA LEU A 358 -10.39 13.72 -4.88
C LEU A 358 -10.09 12.57 -3.93
N VAL A 359 -9.53 12.88 -2.77
CA VAL A 359 -9.10 11.88 -1.80
C VAL A 359 -9.92 11.98 -0.53
N VAL A 360 -10.40 10.85 -0.04
CA VAL A 360 -11.29 10.76 1.11
C VAL A 360 -10.70 9.80 2.14
N ALA A 361 -10.61 10.23 3.39
CA ALA A 361 -10.22 9.41 4.52
C ALA A 361 -11.45 9.04 5.36
N THR A 362 -11.53 7.75 5.72
CA THR A 362 -12.57 7.18 6.56
C THR A 362 -11.93 6.40 7.70
N LEU A 363 -12.25 6.83 8.91
CA LEU A 363 -11.89 6.18 10.17
C LEU A 363 -12.88 5.07 10.55
N GLY A 364 -12.37 3.92 10.97
CA GLY A 364 -13.14 2.77 11.43
C GLY A 364 -12.59 2.19 12.72
N THR A 365 -13.25 1.15 13.20
CA THR A 365 -12.85 0.39 14.38
C THR A 365 -11.90 -0.75 14.01
N LYS A 366 -11.39 -1.47 15.00
CA LYS A 366 -10.62 -2.71 14.79
C LYS A 366 -11.38 -3.79 14.00
N GLY A 367 -12.71 -3.80 14.08
CA GLY A 367 -13.54 -4.71 13.28
C GLY A 367 -13.51 -4.41 11.78
N ASP A 368 -13.16 -3.19 11.40
CA ASP A 368 -13.06 -2.72 10.01
C ASP A 368 -11.66 -2.94 9.40
N GLU A 369 -10.71 -3.48 10.15
CA GLU A 369 -9.40 -3.84 9.62
C GLU A 369 -9.52 -4.94 8.56
N GLN A 370 -8.71 -4.83 7.51
CA GLN A 370 -8.71 -5.80 6.43
C GLN A 370 -7.95 -7.06 6.85
N ILE A 371 -8.61 -8.21 6.85
CA ILE A 371 -7.97 -9.50 7.06
C ILE A 371 -7.28 -9.92 5.74
N ILE A 372 -5.98 -10.17 5.81
CA ILE A 372 -5.16 -10.65 4.70
C ILE A 372 -4.78 -12.10 4.97
N ASP A 373 -5.34 -13.02 4.19
CA ASP A 373 -4.99 -14.45 4.20
C ASP A 373 -3.74 -14.68 3.33
N ALA A 374 -2.56 -14.30 3.86
CA ALA A 374 -1.28 -14.47 3.18
C ALA A 374 -0.70 -15.88 3.39
N LEU A 375 0.16 -16.34 2.47
CA LEU A 375 0.82 -17.64 2.57
C LEU A 375 1.54 -17.84 3.91
N GLU A 376 2.29 -16.83 4.35
CA GLU A 376 3.07 -16.84 5.59
C GLU A 376 2.20 -16.84 6.87
N GLY A 377 0.94 -16.43 6.79
CA GLY A 377 0.09 -16.24 7.97
C GLY A 377 -0.98 -15.19 7.73
N GLU A 378 -2.14 -15.42 8.34
CA GLU A 378 -3.19 -14.40 8.38
C GLU A 378 -2.72 -13.22 9.22
N TYR A 379 -2.91 -11.99 8.71
CA TYR A 379 -2.69 -10.77 9.48
C TYR A 379 -3.79 -9.75 9.19
N ARG A 380 -3.89 -8.73 10.05
CA ARG A 380 -4.82 -7.62 9.90
C ARG A 380 -4.10 -6.35 9.48
N ASP A 381 -4.61 -5.71 8.44
CA ASP A 381 -4.10 -4.45 7.95
C ASP A 381 -5.02 -3.31 8.37
N ARG A 382 -4.50 -2.44 9.24
CA ARG A 382 -5.24 -1.28 9.73
C ARG A 382 -5.27 -0.12 8.75
N PHE A 383 -4.39 -0.09 7.74
CA PHE A 383 -4.28 1.02 6.80
C PHE A 383 -4.57 0.55 5.37
N MET A 384 -5.71 0.94 4.84
CA MET A 384 -6.14 0.61 3.49
C MET A 384 -6.02 1.84 2.60
N LEU A 385 -5.41 1.69 1.43
CA LEU A 385 -5.42 2.73 0.40
C LEU A 385 -5.91 2.14 -0.91
N HIS A 386 -7.05 2.63 -1.37
CA HIS A 386 -7.64 2.24 -2.64
C HIS A 386 -7.50 3.40 -3.63
N TYR A 387 -6.99 3.08 -4.80
CA TYR A 387 -6.80 4.03 -5.89
C TYR A 387 -7.70 3.63 -7.05
N ASN A 388 -8.44 4.59 -7.57
CA ASN A 388 -9.37 4.40 -8.69
C ASN A 388 -9.06 5.41 -9.79
N MET A 389 -8.96 4.93 -11.02
CA MET A 389 -8.75 5.77 -12.20
C MET A 389 -9.86 5.51 -13.23
N PRO A 390 -11.01 6.20 -13.08
CA PRO A 390 -12.11 6.08 -14.02
C PRO A 390 -11.72 6.63 -15.41
N PRO A 391 -12.34 6.13 -16.50
CA PRO A 391 -11.95 6.48 -17.86
C PRO A 391 -12.20 7.96 -18.20
N PHE A 392 -13.15 8.62 -17.53
CA PHE A 392 -13.38 10.05 -17.73
C PHE A 392 -12.19 10.91 -17.29
N ALA A 393 -11.30 10.41 -16.41
CA ALA A 393 -10.13 11.15 -15.95
C ALA A 393 -9.13 11.46 -17.08
N THR A 394 -9.16 10.67 -18.16
CA THR A 394 -8.37 10.91 -19.39
C THR A 394 -9.25 11.39 -20.55
N GLY A 395 -10.54 11.64 -20.32
CA GLY A 395 -11.50 12.01 -21.37
C GLY A 395 -11.89 10.83 -22.29
N GLU A 396 -11.73 9.60 -21.82
CA GLU A 396 -12.00 8.38 -22.58
C GLU A 396 -13.28 7.69 -22.10
N THR A 397 -13.78 6.74 -22.90
CA THR A 397 -14.80 5.77 -22.46
C THR A 397 -14.14 4.43 -22.20
N GLY A 398 -14.68 3.65 -21.26
CA GLY A 398 -14.09 2.36 -20.91
C GLY A 398 -14.92 1.58 -19.91
N ARG A 399 -14.57 0.32 -19.72
CA ARG A 399 -15.22 -0.54 -18.72
C ARG A 399 -14.90 -0.05 -17.31
N VAL A 400 -15.95 0.19 -16.52
CA VAL A 400 -15.87 0.47 -15.08
C VAL A 400 -16.17 -0.82 -14.32
N GLY A 401 -15.49 -1.05 -13.19
CA GLY A 401 -15.69 -2.24 -12.36
C GLY A 401 -14.50 -2.52 -11.47
N SER A 402 -14.06 -3.78 -11.43
CA SER A 402 -12.93 -4.22 -10.62
C SER A 402 -11.63 -3.48 -10.99
N PRO A 403 -10.79 -3.13 -10.00
CA PRO A 403 -9.56 -2.40 -10.24
C PRO A 403 -8.58 -3.20 -11.10
N LYS A 404 -7.92 -2.52 -12.03
CA LYS A 404 -6.88 -3.07 -12.90
C LYS A 404 -5.56 -3.19 -12.13
N ARG A 405 -4.61 -3.99 -12.64
CA ARG A 405 -3.27 -4.15 -12.06
C ARG A 405 -2.55 -2.81 -11.81
N ARG A 406 -2.70 -1.84 -12.73
CA ARG A 406 -2.12 -0.50 -12.57
C ARG A 406 -2.74 0.28 -11.41
N GLU A 407 -4.05 0.20 -11.23
CA GLU A 407 -4.75 0.87 -10.13
C GLU A 407 -4.31 0.31 -8.78
N VAL A 408 -4.22 -1.02 -8.66
CA VAL A 408 -3.67 -1.69 -7.47
C VAL A 408 -2.21 -1.27 -7.20
N GLY A 409 -1.37 -1.26 -8.24
CA GLY A 409 0.03 -0.83 -8.12
C GLY A 409 0.21 0.62 -7.69
N HIS A 410 -0.57 1.56 -8.26
CA HIS A 410 -0.55 2.96 -7.85
C HIS A 410 -1.06 3.16 -6.42
N GLY A 411 -2.11 2.44 -6.03
CA GLY A 411 -2.60 2.42 -4.65
C GLY A 411 -1.53 1.93 -3.68
N ARG A 412 -0.81 0.85 -4.02
CA ARG A 412 0.28 0.34 -3.19
C ARG A 412 1.43 1.33 -3.08
N LEU A 413 1.83 1.99 -4.17
CA LEU A 413 2.87 3.02 -4.15
C LEU A 413 2.48 4.18 -3.21
N ALA A 414 1.24 4.67 -3.33
CA ALA A 414 0.77 5.75 -2.47
C ALA A 414 0.65 5.31 -0.99
N LYS A 415 0.26 4.06 -0.75
CA LYS A 415 0.20 3.46 0.59
C LYS A 415 1.58 3.43 1.25
N ARG A 416 2.60 2.93 0.54
CA ARG A 416 4.00 2.89 0.99
C ARG A 416 4.50 4.27 1.38
N ALA A 417 4.24 5.27 0.52
CA ALA A 417 4.66 6.63 0.77
C ALA A 417 4.08 7.23 2.06
N LEU A 418 2.82 6.94 2.38
CA LEU A 418 2.12 7.49 3.55
C LEU A 418 2.38 6.69 4.83
N ALA A 419 2.61 5.39 4.74
CA ALA A 419 2.69 4.49 5.89
C ALA A 419 3.79 4.88 6.89
N ALA A 420 4.95 5.33 6.42
CA ALA A 420 6.06 5.77 7.27
C ALA A 420 5.69 6.94 8.22
N CYS A 421 4.73 7.78 7.80
CA CYS A 421 4.30 8.96 8.55
C CYS A 421 2.99 8.75 9.33
N LEU A 422 2.41 7.54 9.30
CA LEU A 422 1.24 7.23 10.12
C LEU A 422 1.61 7.16 11.61
N PRO A 423 0.70 7.59 12.50
CA PRO A 423 0.84 7.36 13.93
C PRO A 423 0.78 5.87 14.24
N SER A 424 1.33 5.46 15.39
CA SER A 424 1.22 4.08 15.86
C SER A 424 -0.23 3.72 16.24
N ALA A 425 -0.53 2.42 16.40
CA ALA A 425 -1.86 1.99 16.86
C ALA A 425 -2.15 2.43 18.31
N GLU A 426 -1.10 2.66 19.11
CA GLU A 426 -1.23 3.15 20.48
C GLU A 426 -1.58 4.64 20.51
N GLU A 427 -0.98 5.43 19.59
CA GLU A 427 -1.26 6.86 19.44
C GLU A 427 -2.61 7.13 18.77
N PHE A 428 -2.99 6.27 17.81
CA PHE A 428 -4.22 6.43 17.04
C PHE A 428 -4.81 5.07 16.66
N GLY A 429 -5.62 4.52 17.57
CA GLY A 429 -6.19 3.15 17.48
C GLY A 429 -7.28 2.92 16.44
N TYR A 430 -7.41 3.79 15.43
CA TYR A 430 -8.39 3.66 14.36
C TYR A 430 -7.85 2.79 13.22
N SER A 431 -8.74 2.03 12.59
CA SER A 431 -8.48 1.59 11.21
C SER A 431 -8.74 2.76 10.27
N ILE A 432 -7.95 2.85 9.20
CA ILE A 432 -7.90 4.00 8.31
C ILE A 432 -8.04 3.51 6.89
N ARG A 433 -9.10 3.95 6.21
CA ARG A 433 -9.29 3.73 4.78
C ARG A 433 -9.17 5.06 4.03
N VAL A 434 -8.23 5.11 3.09
CA VAL A 434 -8.09 6.21 2.14
C VAL A 434 -8.56 5.73 0.76
N VAL A 435 -9.41 6.51 0.11
CA VAL A 435 -9.81 6.27 -1.28
C VAL A 435 -9.42 7.49 -2.10
N SER A 436 -8.60 7.29 -3.12
CA SER A 436 -8.22 8.31 -4.09
C SER A 436 -8.98 8.09 -5.39
N GLU A 437 -9.91 8.98 -5.69
CA GLU A 437 -10.63 9.04 -6.96
C GLU A 437 -9.91 10.05 -7.88
N ILE A 438 -9.31 9.55 -8.96
CA ILE A 438 -8.68 10.43 -9.94
C ILE A 438 -9.74 11.03 -10.83
N THR A 439 -9.86 12.35 -10.80
CA THR A 439 -10.85 13.09 -11.58
C THR A 439 -10.28 13.66 -12.87
N GLU A 440 -8.97 13.94 -12.89
CA GLU A 440 -8.21 14.38 -14.07
C GLU A 440 -6.82 13.75 -14.04
N SER A 441 -6.28 13.37 -15.21
CA SER A 441 -4.93 12.80 -15.30
C SER A 441 -4.17 13.29 -16.53
N ASN A 442 -3.16 14.09 -16.30
CA ASN A 442 -2.15 14.43 -17.30
C ASN A 442 -0.73 14.36 -16.70
N GLY A 443 -0.46 13.37 -15.88
CA GLY A 443 0.87 13.16 -15.28
C GLY A 443 0.77 12.75 -13.83
N SER A 444 1.27 11.56 -13.53
CA SER A 444 1.39 10.94 -12.20
C SER A 444 0.30 11.26 -11.19
N SER A 445 -0.90 10.76 -11.47
CA SER A 445 -2.01 10.74 -10.53
C SER A 445 -1.70 9.96 -9.25
N SER A 446 -0.76 9.01 -9.26
CA SER A 446 -0.31 8.33 -8.03
C SER A 446 0.36 9.27 -7.03
N MET A 447 1.15 10.24 -7.50
CA MET A 447 1.76 11.25 -6.63
C MET A 447 0.73 12.28 -6.15
N ALA A 448 -0.28 12.60 -6.98
CA ALA A 448 -1.42 13.39 -6.53
C ALA A 448 -2.21 12.66 -5.42
N SER A 449 -2.34 11.33 -5.49
CA SER A 449 -2.95 10.51 -4.43
C SER A 449 -2.15 10.53 -3.13
N VAL A 450 -0.81 10.57 -3.18
CA VAL A 450 0.02 10.74 -1.98
C VAL A 450 -0.27 12.09 -1.33
N CYS A 451 -0.17 13.18 -2.11
CA CYS A 451 -0.40 14.53 -1.59
C CYS A 451 -1.82 14.69 -1.04
N GLY A 452 -2.83 14.31 -1.82
CA GLY A 452 -4.24 14.37 -1.41
C GLY A 452 -4.55 13.43 -0.26
N GLY A 453 -3.93 12.24 -0.20
CA GLY A 453 -4.07 11.29 0.90
C GLY A 453 -3.52 11.83 2.21
N CYS A 454 -2.33 12.44 2.18
CA CYS A 454 -1.78 13.14 3.34
C CYS A 454 -2.75 14.22 3.86
N LEU A 455 -3.23 15.08 2.97
CA LEU A 455 -4.15 16.17 3.32
C LEU A 455 -5.49 15.65 3.86
N ALA A 456 -6.06 14.62 3.24
CA ALA A 456 -7.33 14.02 3.68
C ALA A 456 -7.19 13.33 5.05
N LEU A 457 -6.04 12.71 5.33
CA LEU A 457 -5.75 12.12 6.65
C LEU A 457 -5.65 13.21 7.72
N MET A 458 -4.94 14.31 7.44
CA MET A 458 -4.83 15.43 8.36
C MET A 458 -6.17 16.14 8.59
N ASP A 459 -6.98 16.28 7.52
CA ASP A 459 -8.36 16.79 7.60
C ASP A 459 -9.26 15.87 8.44
N ALA A 460 -9.05 14.56 8.39
CA ALA A 460 -9.75 13.58 9.23
C ALA A 460 -9.31 13.57 10.70
N GLY A 461 -8.31 14.39 11.07
CA GLY A 461 -7.74 14.44 12.41
C GLY A 461 -6.77 13.29 12.71
N VAL A 462 -6.25 12.61 11.69
CA VAL A 462 -5.17 11.63 11.88
C VAL A 462 -3.88 12.39 12.21
N PRO A 463 -3.21 12.10 13.34
CA PRO A 463 -1.98 12.78 13.76
C PRO A 463 -0.78 12.29 12.93
N MET A 464 -0.73 12.71 11.66
CA MET A 464 0.39 12.44 10.76
C MET A 464 1.68 13.05 11.33
N LYS A 465 2.78 12.29 11.33
CA LYS A 465 4.09 12.74 11.85
C LYS A 465 4.65 13.95 11.07
N ALA A 466 4.37 14.01 9.78
CA ALA A 466 4.77 15.08 8.87
C ALA A 466 3.89 15.07 7.62
N HIS A 467 3.94 16.18 6.87
CA HIS A 467 3.40 16.20 5.51
C HIS A 467 4.23 15.31 4.59
N VAL A 468 3.56 14.55 3.72
CA VAL A 468 4.20 13.71 2.70
C VAL A 468 3.75 14.19 1.33
N ALA A 469 4.70 14.54 0.46
CA ALA A 469 4.43 14.91 -0.92
C ALA A 469 5.11 13.95 -1.89
N GLY A 470 4.54 13.85 -3.09
CA GLY A 470 5.08 13.06 -4.19
C GLY A 470 5.31 13.90 -5.44
N ILE A 471 6.37 13.56 -6.18
CA ILE A 471 6.69 14.13 -7.49
C ILE A 471 6.99 13.00 -8.48
N ALA A 472 6.58 13.21 -9.72
CA ALA A 472 7.01 12.37 -10.83
C ALA A 472 8.00 13.11 -11.70
N MET A 473 8.99 12.38 -12.11
CA MET A 473 10.17 12.85 -12.78
C MET A 473 10.38 12.00 -14.03
N GLY A 474 10.94 12.59 -15.06
CA GLY A 474 11.30 11.87 -16.28
C GLY A 474 12.72 12.19 -16.69
N LEU A 475 13.23 11.40 -17.61
CA LEU A 475 14.53 11.62 -18.20
C LEU A 475 14.51 11.28 -19.67
N ILE A 476 15.11 12.16 -20.47
CA ILE A 476 15.42 11.92 -21.88
C ILE A 476 16.94 11.86 -21.99
N LEU A 477 17.44 10.83 -22.66
CA LEU A 477 18.86 10.59 -22.93
C LEU A 477 19.01 10.25 -24.42
N GLU A 478 19.87 11.00 -25.11
CA GLU A 478 20.27 10.72 -26.48
C GLU A 478 21.77 10.95 -26.59
N ASP A 479 22.51 9.89 -26.96
CA ASP A 479 23.96 9.82 -26.90
C ASP A 479 24.49 10.23 -25.50
N ASN A 480 25.18 11.38 -25.44
CA ASN A 480 25.75 11.94 -24.20
C ASN A 480 24.96 13.15 -23.67
N LYS A 481 23.82 13.50 -24.29
CA LYS A 481 22.97 14.61 -23.86
C LYS A 481 21.76 14.06 -23.11
N PHE A 482 21.46 14.66 -21.95
CA PHE A 482 20.27 14.30 -21.20
C PHE A 482 19.55 15.51 -20.64
N ALA A 483 18.26 15.35 -20.40
CA ALA A 483 17.40 16.32 -19.71
C ALA A 483 16.58 15.60 -18.64
N VAL A 484 16.65 16.08 -17.40
CA VAL A 484 15.79 15.63 -16.30
C VAL A 484 14.56 16.52 -16.24
N LEU A 485 13.37 15.92 -16.31
CA LEU A 485 12.08 16.61 -16.33
C LEU A 485 11.39 16.51 -14.98
N THR A 486 11.04 17.66 -14.41
CA THR A 486 10.22 17.77 -13.20
C THR A 486 8.73 17.82 -13.53
N ASP A 487 7.93 17.07 -12.77
CA ASP A 487 6.47 17.03 -12.88
C ASP A 487 6.02 16.72 -14.32
N ILE A 488 6.37 15.51 -14.76
CA ILE A 488 6.15 15.05 -16.13
C ILE A 488 4.66 14.96 -16.49
N LEU A 489 4.38 15.26 -17.76
CA LEU A 489 3.09 15.06 -18.41
C LEU A 489 2.91 13.59 -18.83
N GLY A 490 1.68 13.20 -19.19
CA GLY A 490 1.43 11.87 -19.76
C GLY A 490 2.20 11.63 -21.06
N ASP A 491 2.31 12.66 -21.91
CA ASP A 491 3.08 12.59 -23.15
C ASP A 491 4.58 12.36 -22.87
N GLU A 492 5.13 13.08 -21.90
CA GLU A 492 6.56 12.98 -21.55
C GLU A 492 6.92 11.65 -20.87
N ASP A 493 5.96 11.02 -20.17
CA ASP A 493 6.11 9.67 -19.61
C ASP A 493 6.23 8.62 -20.73
N HIS A 494 5.39 8.71 -21.76
CA HIS A 494 5.45 7.78 -22.89
C HIS A 494 6.74 7.94 -23.70
N LEU A 495 7.21 9.18 -23.89
CA LEU A 495 8.35 9.53 -24.73
C LEU A 495 9.70 9.53 -24.01
N GLY A 496 9.69 9.54 -22.68
CA GLY A 496 10.89 9.51 -21.84
C GLY A 496 11.52 8.12 -21.75
N ASP A 497 12.83 8.12 -21.50
CA ASP A 497 13.66 6.91 -21.38
C ASP A 497 13.66 6.32 -19.98
N MET A 498 13.28 7.13 -19.01
CA MET A 498 13.09 6.73 -17.62
C MET A 498 12.01 7.60 -17.01
N ASP A 499 11.12 6.96 -16.26
CA ASP A 499 10.17 7.62 -15.36
C ASP A 499 10.43 7.18 -13.94
N PHE A 500 10.40 8.11 -13.00
CA PHE A 500 10.51 7.78 -11.60
C PHE A 500 9.68 8.69 -10.72
N LYS A 501 9.30 8.15 -9.57
CA LYS A 501 8.36 8.73 -8.64
C LYS A 501 9.03 8.73 -7.28
N VAL A 502 9.13 9.91 -6.69
CA VAL A 502 9.75 10.11 -5.38
C VAL A 502 8.71 10.71 -4.46
N ALA A 503 8.46 10.06 -3.34
CA ALA A 503 7.62 10.57 -2.27
C ALA A 503 8.38 10.61 -0.95
N GLY A 504 8.03 11.56 -0.10
CA GLY A 504 8.73 11.77 1.15
C GLY A 504 8.31 13.03 1.87
N THR A 505 8.97 13.25 2.99
CA THR A 505 8.84 14.44 3.84
C THR A 505 10.01 15.39 3.56
N GLU A 506 10.12 16.44 4.36
CA GLU A 506 11.32 17.29 4.41
C GLU A 506 12.54 16.53 4.97
N ALA A 507 12.33 15.51 5.80
CA ALA A 507 13.41 14.76 6.44
C ALA A 507 14.01 13.68 5.54
N GLY A 508 13.25 13.15 4.58
CA GLY A 508 13.74 12.14 3.66
C GLY A 508 12.65 11.46 2.83
N VAL A 509 13.09 10.48 2.04
CA VAL A 509 12.27 9.69 1.13
C VAL A 509 11.50 8.63 1.91
N THR A 510 10.21 8.49 1.61
CA THR A 510 9.35 7.43 2.13
C THR A 510 9.00 6.38 1.09
N ALA A 511 9.05 6.73 -0.20
CA ALA A 511 8.94 5.77 -1.29
C ALA A 511 9.68 6.27 -2.54
N LEU A 512 10.36 5.35 -3.22
CA LEU A 512 11.01 5.58 -4.51
C LEU A 512 10.61 4.45 -5.46
N GLN A 513 10.08 4.82 -6.62
CA GLN A 513 9.77 3.90 -7.72
C GLN A 513 10.46 4.41 -8.99
N MET A 514 11.18 3.54 -9.71
CA MET A 514 11.85 3.88 -10.96
C MET A 514 11.53 2.83 -12.01
N ASP A 515 11.28 3.26 -13.23
CA ASP A 515 11.14 2.44 -14.42
C ASP A 515 12.05 3.01 -15.49
N ILE A 516 12.99 2.20 -15.96
CA ILE A 516 14.03 2.58 -16.92
C ILE A 516 13.83 1.73 -18.18
N LYS A 517 13.63 2.40 -19.32
CA LYS A 517 13.32 1.76 -20.60
C LYS A 517 14.56 1.49 -21.45
N ILE A 518 15.65 2.20 -21.18
CA ILE A 518 16.91 2.10 -21.95
C ILE A 518 18.10 1.70 -21.06
N GLN A 519 19.19 1.29 -21.69
CA GLN A 519 20.46 1.13 -21.01
C GLN A 519 21.24 2.46 -20.99
N GLY A 520 22.20 2.61 -20.07
CA GLY A 520 23.13 3.75 -20.06
C GLY A 520 22.85 4.86 -19.04
N ILE A 521 21.84 4.69 -18.18
CA ILE A 521 21.59 5.62 -17.07
C ILE A 521 22.61 5.33 -15.95
N THR A 522 23.56 6.26 -15.77
CA THR A 522 24.62 6.11 -14.79
C THR A 522 24.19 6.56 -13.38
N LYS A 523 25.00 6.21 -12.38
CA LYS A 523 24.80 6.67 -10.99
C LYS A 523 24.76 8.19 -10.89
N GLU A 524 25.62 8.87 -11.63
CA GLU A 524 25.74 10.33 -11.65
C GLU A 524 24.47 10.97 -12.20
N ILE A 525 23.89 10.39 -13.26
CA ILE A 525 22.61 10.84 -13.82
C ILE A 525 21.49 10.66 -12.79
N MET A 526 21.42 9.50 -12.11
CA MET A 526 20.43 9.25 -11.06
C MET A 526 20.58 10.23 -9.88
N GLN A 527 21.81 10.59 -9.50
CA GLN A 527 22.06 11.56 -8.44
C GLN A 527 21.54 12.95 -8.80
N VAL A 528 21.78 13.41 -10.03
CA VAL A 528 21.24 14.69 -10.52
C VAL A 528 19.71 14.65 -10.52
N ALA A 529 19.13 13.53 -10.97
CA ALA A 529 17.69 13.36 -11.04
C ALA A 529 17.02 13.38 -9.65
N LEU A 530 17.59 12.69 -8.66
CA LEU A 530 17.10 12.69 -7.29
C LEU A 530 17.25 14.05 -6.60
N ALA A 531 18.34 14.78 -6.85
CA ALA A 531 18.52 16.13 -6.33
C ALA A 531 17.44 17.09 -6.86
N GLN A 532 17.15 17.04 -8.16
CA GLN A 532 16.08 17.83 -8.77
C GLN A 532 14.69 17.41 -8.24
N ALA A 533 14.47 16.11 -7.99
CA ALA A 533 13.25 15.60 -7.40
C ALA A 533 13.07 16.09 -5.95
N HIS A 534 14.15 16.16 -5.17
CA HIS A 534 14.15 16.69 -3.81
C HIS A 534 13.70 18.16 -3.78
N GLU A 535 14.28 19.02 -4.64
CA GLU A 535 13.86 20.42 -4.79
C GLU A 535 12.36 20.55 -5.09
N ALA A 536 11.87 19.76 -6.05
CA ALA A 536 10.47 19.76 -6.46
C ALA A 536 9.53 19.25 -5.36
N ARG A 537 9.94 18.22 -4.62
CA ARG A 537 9.18 17.68 -3.48
C ARG A 537 9.02 18.72 -2.38
N LEU A 538 10.11 19.42 -2.01
CA LEU A 538 10.07 20.51 -1.03
C LEU A 538 9.17 21.67 -1.48
N HIS A 539 9.19 22.01 -2.78
CA HIS A 539 8.29 23.02 -3.33
C HIS A 539 6.80 22.64 -3.12
N ILE A 540 6.45 21.38 -3.40
CA ILE A 540 5.08 20.87 -3.22
C ILE A 540 4.70 20.82 -1.74
N LEU A 541 5.61 20.36 -0.87
CA LEU A 541 5.41 20.36 0.58
C LEU A 541 5.11 21.77 1.09
N GLY A 542 5.88 22.78 0.66
CA GLY A 542 5.63 24.18 1.04
C GLY A 542 4.23 24.67 0.65
N LYS A 543 3.71 24.25 -0.51
CA LYS A 543 2.31 24.54 -0.92
C LYS A 543 1.30 23.83 -0.03
N MET A 544 1.54 22.56 0.30
CA MET A 544 0.67 21.76 1.17
C MET A 544 0.61 22.33 2.59
N THR A 545 1.77 22.61 3.20
CA THR A 545 1.86 23.21 4.55
C THR A 545 1.24 24.61 4.62
N SER A 546 1.31 25.38 3.52
CA SER A 546 0.62 26.67 3.44
C SER A 546 -0.90 26.53 3.41
N ALA A 547 -1.42 25.46 2.81
CA ALA A 547 -2.85 25.18 2.76
C ALA A 547 -3.39 24.54 4.05
N VAL A 548 -2.57 23.71 4.70
CA VAL A 548 -2.88 22.99 5.93
C VAL A 548 -1.69 23.10 6.88
N SER A 549 -1.74 24.03 7.83
CA SER A 549 -0.63 24.28 8.75
C SER A 549 -0.50 23.26 9.88
N GLY A 550 -1.53 22.45 10.12
CA GLY A 550 -1.56 21.44 11.17
C GLY A 550 -2.70 20.44 10.98
N VAL A 551 -2.72 19.41 11.84
CA VAL A 551 -3.78 18.39 11.87
C VAL A 551 -5.02 18.97 12.54
N ASN A 552 -6.21 18.63 12.04
CA ASN A 552 -7.46 18.95 12.74
C ASN A 552 -7.46 18.26 14.11
N THR A 553 -7.52 19.04 15.19
CA THR A 553 -7.47 18.51 16.56
C THR A 553 -8.78 17.83 16.98
N GLU A 554 -9.88 18.14 16.29
CA GLU A 554 -11.18 17.52 16.52
C GLU A 554 -11.50 16.55 15.37
N LEU A 555 -11.87 15.32 15.73
CA LEU A 555 -12.40 14.35 14.77
C LEU A 555 -13.78 14.79 14.28
N SER A 556 -14.09 14.43 13.03
CA SER A 556 -15.41 14.64 12.44
C SER A 556 -16.53 14.13 13.36
N ALA A 557 -17.65 14.87 13.44
CA ALA A 557 -18.83 14.45 14.18
C ALA A 557 -19.46 13.14 13.67
N TYR A 558 -19.11 12.74 12.45
CA TYR A 558 -19.56 11.48 11.85
C TYR A 558 -18.56 10.33 12.06
N ALA A 559 -17.34 10.63 12.49
CA ALA A 559 -16.37 9.60 12.81
C ALA A 559 -16.76 8.87 14.11
N PRO A 560 -16.52 7.56 14.20
CA PRO A 560 -16.69 6.86 15.47
C PRO A 560 -15.74 7.49 16.49
N ARG A 561 -16.26 7.92 17.65
CA ARG A 561 -15.42 8.25 18.79
C ARG A 561 -15.01 6.94 19.46
N MET A 562 -13.85 6.90 20.09
CA MET A 562 -13.39 5.75 20.87
C MET A 562 -13.02 6.19 22.28
N ILE A 563 -13.47 5.42 23.28
CA ILE A 563 -13.01 5.55 24.66
C ILE A 563 -12.43 4.21 25.07
N THR A 564 -11.24 4.28 25.64
CA THR A 564 -10.54 3.12 26.19
C THR A 564 -10.60 3.17 27.71
N ILE A 565 -11.04 2.08 28.32
CA ILE A 565 -11.03 1.88 29.77
C ILE A 565 -10.26 0.59 30.11
N LYS A 566 -9.56 0.58 31.24
CA LYS A 566 -8.86 -0.61 31.71
C LYS A 566 -9.67 -1.25 32.84
N ILE A 567 -9.93 -2.54 32.71
CA ILE A 567 -10.63 -3.36 33.71
C ILE A 567 -9.70 -4.45 34.23
N ASN A 568 -10.04 -5.04 35.37
CA ASN A 568 -9.32 -6.21 35.88
C ASN A 568 -9.47 -7.38 34.87
N PRO A 569 -8.39 -8.02 34.39
CA PRO A 569 -8.46 -9.13 33.45
C PRO A 569 -9.35 -10.29 33.90
N GLU A 570 -9.47 -10.53 35.21
CA GLU A 570 -10.36 -11.55 35.76
C GLU A 570 -11.85 -11.28 35.48
N LYS A 571 -12.20 -10.00 35.26
CA LYS A 571 -13.56 -9.51 35.02
C LYS A 571 -13.97 -9.46 33.56
N ILE A 572 -13.06 -9.77 32.64
CA ILE A 572 -13.37 -9.90 31.21
C ILE A 572 -14.53 -10.89 31.01
N ARG A 573 -14.55 -12.00 31.75
CA ARG A 573 -15.61 -13.02 31.67
C ARG A 573 -16.99 -12.48 32.04
N ASP A 574 -17.05 -11.56 33.00
CA ASP A 574 -18.31 -10.97 33.48
C ASP A 574 -18.88 -9.99 32.43
N VAL A 575 -18.00 -9.22 31.77
CA VAL A 575 -18.39 -8.27 30.70
C VAL A 575 -18.82 -9.00 29.43
N ILE A 576 -18.12 -10.07 29.04
CA ILE A 576 -18.50 -10.89 27.87
C ILE A 576 -19.80 -11.66 28.16
N GLY A 577 -19.90 -12.23 29.36
CA GLY A 577 -21.01 -13.11 29.75
C GLY A 577 -20.95 -14.49 29.09
N LYS A 578 -21.84 -15.40 29.50
CA LYS A 578 -21.86 -16.77 29.00
C LYS A 578 -22.17 -16.79 27.48
N GLY A 579 -21.18 -17.18 26.68
CA GLY A 579 -21.32 -17.23 25.22
C GLY A 579 -21.43 -15.85 24.55
N GLY A 580 -20.98 -14.78 25.21
CA GLY A 580 -21.05 -13.41 24.68
C GLY A 580 -22.41 -12.74 24.84
N SER A 581 -23.30 -13.26 25.69
CA SER A 581 -24.66 -12.73 25.83
C SER A 581 -24.72 -11.29 26.36
N VAL A 582 -23.86 -10.95 27.33
CA VAL A 582 -23.86 -9.64 27.99
C VAL A 582 -23.29 -8.58 27.06
N ILE A 583 -22.13 -8.85 26.45
CA ILE A 583 -21.52 -7.92 25.51
C ILE A 583 -22.41 -7.68 24.28
N ARG A 584 -23.08 -8.72 23.75
CA ARG A 584 -24.02 -8.57 22.63
C ARG A 584 -25.21 -7.67 22.98
N ALA A 585 -25.86 -7.93 24.12
CA ALA A 585 -26.96 -7.10 24.61
C ALA A 585 -26.50 -5.65 24.80
N LEU A 586 -25.32 -5.45 25.39
CA LEU A 586 -24.75 -4.13 25.59
C LEU A 586 -24.50 -3.40 24.26
N THR A 587 -23.89 -4.07 23.28
CA THR A 587 -23.62 -3.49 21.95
C THR A 587 -24.92 -3.17 21.19
N GLU A 588 -25.93 -4.03 21.29
CA GLU A 588 -27.22 -3.87 20.59
C GLU A 588 -28.06 -2.75 21.21
N GLU A 589 -28.16 -2.68 22.53
CA GLU A 589 -28.95 -1.66 23.23
C GLU A 589 -28.33 -0.27 23.18
N THR A 590 -26.99 -0.17 23.19
CA THR A 590 -26.28 1.11 23.20
C THR A 590 -25.85 1.57 21.80
N GLY A 591 -25.95 0.71 20.79
CA GLY A 591 -25.45 0.99 19.44
C GLY A 591 -23.93 1.23 19.42
N THR A 592 -23.19 0.56 20.30
CA THR A 592 -21.73 0.68 20.41
C THR A 592 -21.05 -0.59 19.90
N THR A 593 -19.80 -0.45 19.46
CA THR A 593 -18.89 -1.57 19.21
C THR A 593 -17.92 -1.65 20.38
N ILE A 594 -17.78 -2.83 20.98
CA ILE A 594 -16.96 -3.02 22.18
C ILE A 594 -15.93 -4.12 21.86
N ASP A 595 -14.65 -3.75 21.85
CA ASP A 595 -13.52 -4.68 21.73
C ASP A 595 -12.87 -4.84 23.10
N ILE A 596 -12.63 -6.08 23.52
CA ILE A 596 -11.98 -6.39 24.80
C ILE A 596 -10.73 -7.20 24.49
N SER A 597 -9.60 -6.69 24.94
CA SER A 597 -8.30 -7.36 24.87
C SER A 597 -8.03 -8.22 26.11
N ASP A 598 -7.15 -9.21 25.95
CA ASP A 598 -6.84 -10.18 27.01
C ASP A 598 -6.14 -9.56 28.23
N ASP A 599 -5.52 -8.38 28.08
CA ASP A 599 -4.91 -7.60 29.17
C ASP A 599 -5.90 -6.66 29.89
N GLY A 600 -7.20 -6.77 29.56
CA GLY A 600 -8.27 -6.03 30.22
C GLY A 600 -8.48 -4.62 29.67
N VAL A 601 -7.94 -4.29 28.50
CA VAL A 601 -8.23 -3.01 27.84
C VAL A 601 -9.51 -3.14 27.02
N VAL A 602 -10.53 -2.37 27.37
CA VAL A 602 -11.85 -2.33 26.71
C VAL A 602 -11.94 -1.05 25.88
N THR A 603 -12.12 -1.20 24.58
CA THR A 603 -12.32 -0.08 23.64
C THR A 603 -13.78 -0.02 23.23
N ILE A 604 -14.45 1.08 23.57
CA ILE A 604 -15.86 1.34 23.24
C ILE A 604 -15.90 2.37 22.11
N ALA A 605 -16.47 2.01 20.98
CA ALA A 605 -16.60 2.86 19.81
C ALA A 605 -18.07 3.14 19.46
N SER A 606 -18.42 4.39 19.18
CA SER A 606 -19.73 4.78 18.66
C SER A 606 -19.70 6.18 18.06
N THR A 607 -20.64 6.47 17.16
CA THR A 607 -20.93 7.83 16.68
C THR A 607 -21.84 8.61 17.65
N SER A 608 -22.54 7.92 18.55
CA SER A 608 -23.37 8.54 19.59
C SER A 608 -22.60 8.70 20.90
N SER A 609 -22.48 9.94 21.37
CA SER A 609 -21.84 10.22 22.66
C SER A 609 -22.67 9.70 23.84
N GLU A 610 -23.99 9.67 23.72
CA GLU A 610 -24.91 9.14 24.76
C GLU A 610 -24.79 7.62 24.87
N GLY A 611 -24.83 6.91 23.74
CA GLY A 611 -24.70 5.45 23.71
C GLY A 611 -23.37 4.98 24.27
N MET A 612 -22.29 5.70 23.97
CA MET A 612 -20.97 5.42 24.50
C MET A 612 -20.86 5.65 26.02
N ALA A 613 -21.42 6.76 26.52
CA ALA A 613 -21.43 7.04 27.97
C ALA A 613 -22.20 5.97 28.75
N GLU A 614 -23.34 5.52 28.20
CA GLU A 614 -24.13 4.45 28.81
C GLU A 614 -23.40 3.10 28.77
N ALA A 615 -22.77 2.75 27.64
CA ALA A 615 -21.96 1.53 27.54
C ALA A 615 -20.81 1.52 28.54
N LYS A 616 -20.08 2.64 28.65
CA LYS A 616 -19.01 2.82 29.63
C LYS A 616 -19.52 2.63 31.05
N LYS A 617 -20.60 3.32 31.42
CA LYS A 617 -21.20 3.24 32.76
C LYS A 617 -21.63 1.81 33.11
N ARG A 618 -22.22 1.08 32.17
CA ARG A 618 -22.62 -0.32 32.38
C ARG A 618 -21.43 -1.25 32.55
N ILE A 619 -20.36 -1.07 31.76
CA ILE A 619 -19.14 -1.85 31.94
C ILE A 619 -18.53 -1.56 33.30
N GLU A 620 -18.41 -0.28 33.67
CA GLU A 620 -17.92 0.14 34.99
C GLU A 620 -18.75 -0.49 36.12
N ASN A 621 -20.08 -0.53 36.00
CA ASN A 621 -20.94 -1.18 37.00
C ASN A 621 -20.72 -2.70 37.09
N ILE A 622 -20.48 -3.38 35.96
CA ILE A 622 -20.19 -4.83 35.93
C ILE A 622 -18.83 -5.10 36.56
N THR A 623 -17.84 -4.25 36.28
CA THR A 623 -16.46 -4.42 36.74
C THR A 623 -16.19 -3.77 38.09
N ALA A 624 -17.13 -3.00 38.63
CA ALA A 624 -16.97 -2.27 39.87
C ALA A 624 -16.62 -3.22 41.01
N GLU A 625 -15.48 -2.99 41.64
CA GLU A 625 -15.04 -3.72 42.82
C GLU A 625 -15.55 -3.04 44.09
N VAL A 626 -15.80 -3.87 45.10
CA VAL A 626 -16.25 -3.39 46.40
C VAL A 626 -14.98 -3.18 47.22
N GLU A 627 -14.57 -1.91 47.36
CA GLU A 627 -13.34 -1.55 48.05
C GLU A 627 -13.54 -1.58 49.57
N VAL A 628 -12.59 -2.20 50.28
CA VAL A 628 -12.59 -2.23 51.74
C VAL A 628 -12.34 -0.81 52.26
N GLY A 629 -13.24 -0.32 53.09
CA GLY A 629 -13.22 1.04 53.65
C GLY A 629 -14.11 2.05 52.92
N GLN A 630 -14.65 1.73 51.74
CA GLN A 630 -15.55 2.62 51.01
C GLN A 630 -17.00 2.51 51.52
N VAL A 631 -17.75 3.60 51.39
CA VAL A 631 -19.16 3.72 51.81
C VAL A 631 -20.07 3.54 50.61
N TYR A 632 -21.04 2.65 50.71
CA TYR A 632 -22.03 2.38 49.68
C TYR A 632 -23.45 2.61 50.21
N GLU A 633 -24.35 3.06 49.34
CA GLU A 633 -25.79 3.11 49.58
C GLU A 633 -26.43 1.91 48.90
N GLY A 634 -27.07 1.05 49.67
CA GLY A 634 -27.60 -0.22 49.17
C GLY A 634 -28.97 -0.54 49.75
N ALA A 635 -29.83 -1.20 48.97
CA ALA A 635 -31.12 -1.67 49.44
C ALA A 635 -30.97 -2.98 50.22
N VAL A 636 -31.67 -3.10 51.34
CA VAL A 636 -31.77 -4.35 52.10
C VAL A 636 -32.58 -5.36 51.27
N LEU A 637 -31.92 -6.43 50.80
CA LEU A 637 -32.57 -7.50 50.03
C LEU A 637 -33.33 -8.46 50.93
N LYS A 638 -32.74 -8.81 52.07
CA LYS A 638 -33.30 -9.82 52.97
C LYS A 638 -32.81 -9.61 54.40
N LEU A 639 -33.72 -9.75 55.36
CA LEU A 639 -33.40 -9.79 56.78
C LEU A 639 -33.17 -11.24 57.25
N LEU A 640 -32.16 -11.44 58.08
CA LEU A 640 -31.81 -12.72 58.72
C LEU A 640 -31.72 -12.50 60.23
N ASP A 641 -31.88 -13.57 61.02
CA ASP A 641 -31.85 -13.49 62.49
C ASP A 641 -30.55 -12.90 63.07
N PHE A 642 -29.46 -12.89 62.28
CA PHE A 642 -28.13 -12.43 62.68
C PHE A 642 -27.61 -11.24 61.84
N GLY A 643 -28.39 -10.70 60.91
CA GLY A 643 -27.99 -9.55 60.10
C GLY A 643 -28.92 -9.24 58.92
N ALA A 644 -28.46 -8.36 58.02
CA ALA A 644 -29.16 -8.00 56.80
C ALA A 644 -28.26 -8.21 55.59
N ILE A 645 -28.82 -8.74 54.49
CA ILE A 645 -28.15 -8.78 53.20
C ILE A 645 -28.47 -7.47 52.47
N VAL A 646 -27.44 -6.70 52.13
CA VAL A 646 -27.56 -5.42 51.46
C VAL A 646 -26.94 -5.53 50.07
N ASN A 647 -27.69 -5.14 49.04
CA ASN A 647 -27.16 -5.06 47.69
C ASN A 647 -26.28 -3.80 47.55
N LEU A 648 -24.99 -3.98 47.26
CA LEU A 648 -24.02 -2.88 47.18
C LEU A 648 -23.86 -2.41 45.72
N LEU A 649 -23.76 -3.37 44.81
CA LEU A 649 -23.61 -3.18 43.37
C LEU A 649 -24.39 -4.30 42.66
N PRO A 650 -24.75 -4.14 41.36
CA PRO A 650 -25.41 -5.20 40.60
C PRO A 650 -24.64 -6.53 40.68
N GLY A 651 -25.26 -7.54 41.29
CA GLY A 651 -24.66 -8.88 41.48
C GLY A 651 -23.67 -9.01 42.66
N LYS A 652 -23.48 -7.97 43.48
CA LYS A 652 -22.64 -8.01 44.69
C LYS A 652 -23.41 -7.63 45.94
N ASP A 653 -23.56 -8.61 46.83
CA ASP A 653 -24.25 -8.46 48.10
C ASP A 653 -23.25 -8.51 49.27
N GLY A 654 -23.50 -7.70 50.29
CA GLY A 654 -22.75 -7.74 51.54
C GLY A 654 -23.64 -8.06 52.73
N LEU A 655 -23.04 -8.69 53.75
CA LEU A 655 -23.70 -9.00 55.00
C LEU A 655 -23.41 -7.90 56.03
N LEU A 656 -24.45 -7.19 56.44
CA LEU A 656 -24.46 -6.30 57.59
C LEU A 656 -24.82 -7.11 58.84
N HIS A 657 -23.82 -7.44 59.65
CA HIS A 657 -24.04 -8.24 60.86
C HIS A 657 -24.73 -7.41 61.96
N ILE A 658 -25.54 -8.05 62.81
CA ILE A 658 -26.31 -7.37 63.86
C ILE A 658 -25.45 -6.48 64.80
N SER A 659 -24.19 -6.86 65.03
CA SER A 659 -23.25 -6.10 65.87
C SER A 659 -22.71 -4.82 65.23
N GLU A 660 -22.89 -4.67 63.92
CA GLU A 660 -22.34 -3.58 63.10
C GLU A 660 -23.41 -2.60 62.61
N ILE A 661 -24.65 -2.73 63.09
CA ILE A 661 -25.78 -1.86 62.71
C ILE A 661 -25.80 -0.57 63.55
N ALA A 662 -25.60 -0.65 64.87
CA ALA A 662 -25.68 0.50 65.78
C ALA A 662 -24.69 0.40 66.96
N ASN A 663 -24.47 1.52 67.68
CA ASN A 663 -23.59 1.57 68.86
C ASN A 663 -24.18 0.90 70.11
N GLU A 664 -25.47 0.55 70.10
CA GLU A 664 -26.21 -0.06 71.19
C GLU A 664 -26.57 -1.53 70.91
N ARG A 665 -26.91 -2.30 71.96
CA ARG A 665 -27.22 -3.74 71.83
C ARG A 665 -28.65 -3.92 71.29
N ILE A 666 -28.73 -4.30 70.02
CA ILE A 666 -29.98 -4.57 69.31
C ILE A 666 -30.57 -5.92 69.78
N LYS A 667 -31.85 -5.93 70.15
CA LYS A 667 -32.61 -7.16 70.50
C LYS A 667 -33.37 -7.74 69.32
N ASP A 668 -33.86 -6.89 68.41
CA ASP A 668 -34.56 -7.28 67.19
C ASP A 668 -34.07 -6.41 66.01
N ILE A 669 -33.71 -7.06 64.90
CA ILE A 669 -33.23 -6.39 63.69
C ILE A 669 -34.36 -5.58 63.00
N ASN A 670 -35.61 -6.02 63.15
CA ASN A 670 -36.77 -5.38 62.51
C ASN A 670 -37.04 -3.96 63.02
N ASP A 671 -36.49 -3.61 64.18
CA ASP A 671 -36.60 -2.26 64.75
C ASP A 671 -35.72 -1.23 64.02
N TYR A 672 -34.68 -1.69 63.32
CA TYR A 672 -33.65 -0.83 62.71
C TYR A 672 -33.62 -0.89 61.18
N LEU A 673 -34.00 -2.04 60.59
CA LEU A 673 -33.92 -2.29 59.15
C LEU A 673 -35.21 -2.91 58.64
N LYS A 674 -35.67 -2.47 57.47
CA LYS A 674 -36.77 -3.09 56.72
C LYS A 674 -36.27 -3.59 55.37
N GLU A 675 -36.85 -4.69 54.88
CA GLU A 675 -36.60 -5.12 53.50
C GLU A 675 -37.00 -4.01 52.52
N GLY A 676 -36.13 -3.73 51.54
CA GLY A 676 -36.25 -2.63 50.61
C GLY A 676 -35.76 -1.27 51.11
N GLN A 677 -35.37 -1.13 52.39
CA GLN A 677 -34.81 0.12 52.92
C GLN A 677 -33.41 0.38 52.35
N ILE A 678 -33.16 1.60 51.90
CA ILE A 678 -31.83 2.05 51.47
C ILE A 678 -31.02 2.45 52.70
N VAL A 679 -29.84 1.84 52.87
CA VAL A 679 -28.95 2.10 54.00
C VAL A 679 -27.53 2.41 53.55
N LYS A 680 -26.88 3.35 54.25
CA LYS A 680 -25.45 3.67 54.10
C LYS A 680 -24.62 2.71 54.92
N VAL A 681 -23.69 2.01 54.27
CA VAL A 681 -22.87 0.96 54.90
C VAL A 681 -21.43 1.07 54.41
N LYS A 682 -20.47 0.95 55.33
CA LYS A 682 -19.03 0.89 55.04
C LYS A 682 -18.57 -0.55 54.93
N VAL A 683 -17.76 -0.87 53.94
CA VAL A 683 -17.17 -2.21 53.80
C VAL A 683 -16.03 -2.35 54.79
N ILE A 684 -16.08 -3.32 55.70
CA ILE A 684 -15.02 -3.52 56.71
C ILE A 684 -14.00 -4.54 56.24
N GLN A 685 -14.47 -5.61 55.58
CA GLN A 685 -13.64 -6.75 55.26
C GLN A 685 -14.24 -7.53 54.10
N THR A 686 -13.38 -7.99 53.19
CA THR A 686 -13.70 -8.97 52.15
C THR A 686 -12.95 -10.27 52.47
N ASP A 687 -13.67 -11.39 52.49
CA ASP A 687 -13.11 -12.71 52.78
C ASP A 687 -12.67 -13.43 51.48
N GLU A 688 -11.73 -14.39 51.56
CA GLU A 688 -11.17 -15.10 50.38
C GLU A 688 -12.22 -15.84 49.52
N LYS A 689 -13.42 -16.06 50.07
CA LYS A 689 -14.58 -16.66 49.40
C LYS A 689 -15.54 -15.63 48.77
N GLY A 690 -15.13 -14.36 48.64
CA GLY A 690 -15.91 -13.30 48.00
C GLY A 690 -17.07 -12.74 48.83
N ARG A 691 -17.12 -13.03 50.14
CA ARG A 691 -18.15 -12.51 51.05
C ARG A 691 -17.74 -11.15 51.60
N VAL A 692 -18.59 -10.15 51.43
CA VAL A 692 -18.34 -8.77 51.89
C VAL A 692 -19.00 -8.55 53.26
N ARG A 693 -18.24 -8.09 54.24
CA ARG A 693 -18.77 -7.66 55.56
C ARG A 693 -18.94 -6.16 55.62
N LEU A 694 -20.11 -5.73 56.11
CA LEU A 694 -20.56 -4.35 56.14
C LEU A 694 -20.74 -3.83 57.56
N SER A 695 -20.58 -2.52 57.76
CA SER A 695 -20.92 -1.81 59.00
C SER A 695 -21.53 -0.44 58.76
N ALA A 696 -22.69 -0.22 59.36
CA ALA A 696 -23.30 1.09 59.50
C ALA A 696 -22.74 1.84 60.72
N LYS A 697 -22.29 1.10 61.75
CA LYS A 697 -21.69 1.61 62.97
C LYS A 697 -20.39 2.39 62.72
N ALA A 698 -19.57 1.94 61.77
CA ALA A 698 -18.33 2.62 61.40
C ALA A 698 -18.55 4.07 60.92
N LEU A 699 -19.73 4.38 60.35
CA LEU A 699 -20.09 5.72 59.89
C LEU A 699 -20.59 6.62 61.01
N LEU A 700 -21.23 6.04 62.04
CA LEU A 700 -21.69 6.76 63.22
C LEU A 700 -20.52 7.29 64.09
N ASN A 701 -19.34 6.67 63.97
CA ASN A 701 -18.15 7.07 64.72
C ASN A 701 -17.27 8.11 63.98
N GLU A 702 -17.38 8.24 62.64
CA GLU A 702 -16.62 9.23 61.85
C GLU A 702 -17.30 10.62 61.79
N GLY A 703 -18.62 10.72 62.03
CA GLY A 703 -19.37 11.98 62.07
C GLY A 703 -19.12 12.88 63.30
N GLY A 704 -18.13 12.56 64.14
CA GLY A 704 -17.83 13.26 65.40
C GLY A 704 -16.79 14.39 65.31
N ASN A 705 -16.18 14.64 64.15
CA ASN A 705 -15.20 15.72 63.98
C ASN A 705 -15.80 16.92 63.24
N ALA A 706 -16.38 17.86 64.00
CA ALA A 706 -16.65 19.21 63.55
C ALA A 706 -15.31 19.98 63.37
N PRO A 707 -15.17 20.85 62.35
CA PRO A 707 -13.98 21.68 62.19
C PRO A 707 -13.99 22.82 63.23
N GLN A 708 -12.92 22.92 64.03
CA GLN A 708 -12.61 24.16 64.77
C GLN A 708 -11.88 25.13 63.83
N GLY A 709 -12.43 26.34 63.66
CA GLY A 709 -11.79 27.49 63.01
C GLY A 709 -10.61 28.03 63.84
N GLU A 710 -9.89 29.10 63.53
CA GLU A 710 -9.81 30.12 62.47
C GLU A 710 -8.43 30.81 62.74
N PRO A 711 -7.88 31.69 61.87
CA PRO A 711 -7.96 33.10 62.27
C PRO A 711 -8.06 34.12 61.12
N GLN A 712 -8.70 35.23 61.48
CA GLN A 712 -8.72 36.54 60.85
C GLN A 712 -7.34 37.03 60.35
N GLN A 713 -7.21 37.27 59.05
CA GLN A 713 -7.09 38.59 58.40
C GLN A 713 -7.13 38.44 56.88
#